data_AF-A0A939FM02-F1
#
_entry.id   AF-A0A939FM02-F1
#
_cell.length_a   1.000
_cell.length_b   1.000
_cell.length_c   1.000
_cell.angle_alpha   90.00
_cell.angle_beta   90.00
_cell.angle_gamma   90.00
#
_symmetry.space_group_name_H-M   'P 1'
#
loop_
_entity.id
_entity.type
_entity.pdbx_description
1 polymer ?
#
loop_
_entity_poly.entity_id
_entity_poly.type
_entity_poly.pdbx_seq_one_letter_code
_entity_poly.pdbx_strand_id
1 'polypeptide(L)'
;MRRRAGSVLAVASLFLGVLAATPDAHARPAAEAAPRADSGALSVWTAEVTAAQVPLLLRAGIDGHELGGRVTGDKAVPVELDLTADQAQGLRDQGVRLTEKRLPKGVLEHTQAAGDGVFRPYSGKNGLQQEIRDTGRAHPGLTKVVSIGKTTRGQDILAMKVSKNAAKSPDGSRPAVLYMANQHAREWITPEMTRRLMHHYLDRYGKDQRITKLVDSAELWFVLSANPDGYDYTFQSPANRLWRKNLRDNDGDGKITARDGVDLNRNFPYKWGYDNEGSSPQPASEVYRGPAPASEPETKALDAFEKRHAFRYAVNYHSAAELILYGVGWQVATATPDDVLYRALAGTPGKPAIPGYRPQVSSELYTTNGDADGHAGNVNGTMMITPEMSTCQTASAVDPDDRWKPGDCRSIFTFPDDEKLIQQEFAKNVPFALSVAETAVLGDRPVSAVGLSAPDFTPHAFTTSYARGGRQTVAVTARKSVADKHLNFRIDGGRTHTEELRAWDGGDRYGGEDNIRFDQYRATVEGARPGSTVSVWFTGRTREGRATASEPFTYTVAATPRADTLVIADEGGKKPAHDAALYTKALADNGRKTVVWDVATKGAPPALGVLGHFDTVLWYSGASRPDGATLLAVRDFVNEGGKLITAGTEAGGGVQIGDADTDDFSQYYLGADDRRAQAGPTRFTGGGELAGTTAALGAASGAGPLRSAGSFSPISDVLPPETFPLFRSAAAGEYTPKVTPRDGAGAKARWSAAVTTRDTVLLGFGLENVADGRERAALAGAALRAVGG
;
A
#
# COMPACT_ATOMS: atom_id res chain seq x y z
N MET A 1 3.00 29.18 -72.61
CA MET A 1 4.32 29.64 -73.08
C MET A 1 5.16 30.03 -71.86
N ARG A 2 6.43 29.58 -71.80
CA ARG A 2 7.66 30.22 -71.23
C ARG A 2 7.54 31.04 -69.93
N ARG A 3 8.48 31.05 -68.98
CA ARG A 3 9.72 30.33 -68.61
C ARG A 3 10.28 31.15 -67.42
N ARG A 4 11.01 30.48 -66.49
CA ARG A 4 12.23 30.95 -65.79
C ARG A 4 12.07 32.09 -64.74
N ALA A 5 12.48 31.91 -63.48
CA ALA A 5 13.81 31.68 -62.88
C ALA A 5 14.52 32.99 -62.50
N GLY A 6 15.09 33.01 -61.28
CA GLY A 6 15.94 34.09 -60.77
C GLY A 6 16.37 33.84 -59.32
N SER A 7 17.47 33.11 -59.17
CA SER A 7 18.15 32.78 -57.90
C SER A 7 19.19 33.86 -57.54
N VAL A 8 19.52 33.99 -56.25
CA VAL A 8 20.83 34.47 -55.74
C VAL A 8 21.16 33.60 -54.50
N LEU A 9 22.06 32.60 -54.57
CA LEU A 9 23.53 32.61 -54.44
C LEU A 9 24.05 32.98 -53.03
N ALA A 10 24.61 32.00 -52.30
CA ALA A 10 26.08 31.77 -52.21
C ALA A 10 26.44 30.87 -50.99
N VAL A 11 26.97 29.67 -51.23
CA VAL A 11 28.39 29.23 -51.02
C VAL A 11 28.71 28.91 -49.53
N ALA A 12 28.78 27.66 -49.05
CA ALA A 12 29.60 26.49 -49.40
C ALA A 12 31.10 26.62 -49.01
N SER A 13 31.58 25.71 -48.15
CA SER A 13 32.94 25.12 -48.15
C SER A 13 32.96 23.95 -47.15
N LEU A 14 32.93 22.67 -47.57
CA LEU A 14 34.03 21.82 -48.11
C LEU A 14 34.97 21.27 -47.01
N PHE A 15 35.41 19.99 -46.93
CA PHE A 15 35.21 18.73 -47.68
C PHE A 15 36.01 17.59 -46.98
N LEU A 16 35.90 16.37 -47.53
CA LEU A 16 36.81 15.20 -47.51
C LEU A 16 36.42 14.00 -46.64
N GLY A 17 36.04 12.92 -47.34
CA GLY A 17 35.85 11.58 -46.82
C GLY A 17 37.00 10.64 -47.16
N VAL A 18 36.84 9.37 -46.76
CA VAL A 18 37.49 8.20 -47.36
C VAL A 18 36.49 7.03 -47.32
N LEU A 19 36.25 6.42 -48.49
CA LEU A 19 35.55 5.15 -48.67
C LEU A 19 36.45 3.97 -48.26
N ALA A 20 35.84 2.92 -47.72
CA ALA A 20 36.31 1.54 -47.87
C ALA A 20 35.14 0.63 -48.25
N ALA A 21 35.42 -0.27 -49.20
CA ALA A 21 34.47 -1.08 -49.97
C ALA A 21 33.93 -2.34 -49.24
N THR A 22 32.93 -2.93 -49.88
CA THR A 22 31.95 -3.97 -49.46
C THR A 22 32.55 -5.39 -49.22
N PRO A 23 31.73 -6.37 -48.78
CA PRO A 23 30.94 -7.13 -49.75
C PRO A 23 29.47 -7.38 -49.36
N ASP A 24 28.62 -7.34 -50.39
CA ASP A 24 27.22 -7.73 -50.39
C ASP A 24 27.02 -9.18 -49.93
N ALA A 25 26.11 -9.38 -48.98
CA ALA A 25 25.49 -10.67 -48.72
C ALA A 25 23.98 -10.52 -48.95
N HIS A 26 23.49 -11.17 -50.01
CA HIS A 26 22.10 -11.20 -50.43
C HIS A 26 21.15 -11.64 -49.29
N ALA A 27 20.35 -10.71 -48.77
CA ALA A 27 19.20 -11.05 -47.94
C ALA A 27 18.03 -11.50 -48.83
N ARG A 28 17.55 -12.74 -48.60
CA ARG A 28 16.28 -13.25 -49.12
C ARG A 28 15.13 -12.30 -48.73
N PRO A 29 14.08 -12.15 -49.56
CA PRO A 29 12.91 -11.38 -49.16
C PRO A 29 12.26 -12.04 -47.94
N ALA A 30 12.21 -11.31 -46.83
CA ALA A 30 11.47 -11.72 -45.65
C ALA A 30 9.98 -11.81 -46.02
N ALA A 31 9.37 -12.94 -45.69
CA ALA A 31 7.93 -13.13 -45.79
C ALA A 31 7.18 -12.00 -45.03
N GLU A 32 6.05 -11.57 -45.58
CA GLU A 32 5.17 -10.56 -44.97
C GLU A 32 4.92 -10.90 -43.50
N ALA A 33 5.37 -10.01 -42.62
CA ALA A 33 5.00 -10.05 -41.22
C ALA A 33 3.49 -9.79 -41.11
N ALA A 34 2.80 -10.64 -40.35
CA ALA A 34 1.40 -10.44 -39.99
C ALA A 34 1.18 -9.03 -39.39
N PRO A 35 -0.02 -8.44 -39.51
CA PRO A 35 -0.26 -7.05 -39.12
C PRO A 35 0.10 -6.84 -37.65
N ARG A 36 0.92 -5.82 -37.38
CA ARG A 36 1.17 -5.34 -36.02
C ARG A 36 -0.17 -4.93 -35.40
N ALA A 37 -0.41 -5.37 -34.17
CA ALA A 37 -1.52 -4.90 -33.36
C ALA A 37 -1.47 -3.36 -33.24
N ASP A 38 -2.64 -2.74 -33.26
CA ASP A 38 -2.82 -1.31 -33.07
C ASP A 38 -2.08 -0.88 -31.80
N SER A 39 -1.10 0.02 -31.91
CA SER A 39 -0.12 0.30 -30.84
C SER A 39 -0.72 0.96 -29.58
N GLY A 40 -2.02 1.28 -29.60
CA GLY A 40 -2.74 1.93 -28.50
C GLY A 40 -3.80 1.08 -27.79
N ALA A 41 -4.06 -0.16 -28.19
CA ALA A 41 -5.07 -1.02 -27.54
C ALA A 41 -4.48 -1.81 -26.35
N LEU A 42 -5.27 -1.96 -25.28
CA LEU A 42 -4.93 -2.82 -24.14
C LEU A 42 -5.09 -4.30 -24.52
N SER A 43 -4.03 -5.09 -24.29
CA SER A 43 -4.02 -6.55 -24.41
C SER A 43 -3.70 -7.17 -23.06
N VAL A 44 -4.10 -8.43 -22.88
CA VAL A 44 -3.73 -9.23 -21.71
C VAL A 44 -2.40 -9.92 -21.98
N TRP A 45 -1.46 -9.83 -21.05
CA TRP A 45 -0.15 -10.45 -21.12
C TRP A 45 0.06 -11.35 -19.92
N THR A 46 0.80 -12.44 -20.08
CA THR A 46 1.34 -13.22 -18.97
C THR A 46 2.81 -12.91 -18.82
N ALA A 47 3.22 -12.56 -17.61
CA ALA A 47 4.60 -12.25 -17.25
C ALA A 47 5.13 -13.27 -16.26
N GLU A 48 6.35 -13.75 -16.46
CA GLU A 48 7.06 -14.54 -15.44
C GLU A 48 7.83 -13.59 -14.53
N VAL A 49 7.31 -13.32 -13.35
CA VAL A 49 7.77 -12.25 -12.46
C VAL A 49 8.37 -12.81 -11.19
N THR A 50 9.57 -12.36 -10.85
CA THR A 50 10.23 -12.61 -9.55
C THR A 50 9.93 -11.48 -8.58
N ALA A 51 10.11 -11.69 -7.26
CA ALA A 51 9.92 -10.64 -6.27
C ALA A 51 10.77 -9.38 -6.59
N ALA A 52 12.00 -9.57 -7.07
CA ALA A 52 12.90 -8.48 -7.48
C ALA A 52 12.41 -7.67 -8.69
N GLN A 53 11.47 -8.19 -9.47
CA GLN A 53 10.86 -7.51 -10.62
C GLN A 53 9.55 -6.80 -10.26
N VAL A 54 8.97 -7.03 -9.09
CA VAL A 54 7.72 -6.36 -8.68
C VAL A 54 7.87 -4.83 -8.65
N PRO A 55 8.93 -4.23 -8.05
CA PRO A 55 9.10 -2.77 -8.08
C PRO A 55 9.26 -2.21 -9.51
N LEU A 56 9.76 -3.01 -10.45
CA LEU A 56 9.85 -2.63 -11.86
C LEU A 56 8.45 -2.50 -12.49
N LEU A 57 7.55 -3.44 -12.20
CA LEU A 57 6.18 -3.44 -12.71
C LEU A 57 5.36 -2.30 -12.11
N LEU A 58 5.45 -2.10 -10.78
CA LEU A 58 4.76 -1.01 -10.11
C LEU A 58 5.21 0.36 -10.65
N ARG A 59 6.52 0.57 -10.86
CA ARG A 59 7.05 1.79 -11.51
C ARG A 59 6.62 1.96 -12.97
N ALA A 60 6.35 0.87 -13.68
CA ALA A 60 5.77 0.93 -15.03
C ALA A 60 4.28 1.28 -15.02
N GLY A 61 3.69 1.49 -13.83
CA GLY A 61 2.29 1.86 -13.65
C GLY A 61 1.32 0.69 -13.80
N ILE A 62 1.80 -0.54 -13.58
CA ILE A 62 0.97 -1.74 -13.46
C ILE A 62 0.18 -1.66 -12.16
N ASP A 63 -1.12 -1.94 -12.21
CA ASP A 63 -1.92 -2.12 -11.01
C ASP A 63 -1.48 -3.39 -10.28
N GLY A 64 -1.11 -3.30 -9.01
CA GLY A 64 -0.70 -4.46 -8.24
C GLY A 64 -1.79 -5.53 -8.03
N HIS A 65 -3.07 -5.26 -8.33
CA HIS A 65 -4.11 -6.31 -8.44
C HIS A 65 -3.81 -7.29 -9.59
N GLU A 66 -3.19 -6.81 -10.67
CA GLU A 66 -2.81 -7.60 -11.84
C GLU A 66 -1.66 -8.57 -11.49
N LEU A 67 -0.85 -8.25 -10.47
CA LEU A 67 0.19 -9.15 -9.97
C LEU A 67 -0.36 -10.45 -9.37
N GLY A 68 -1.68 -10.58 -9.17
CA GLY A 68 -2.38 -11.85 -8.95
C GLY A 68 -1.76 -12.74 -7.88
N GLY A 69 -2.12 -12.56 -6.61
CA GLY A 69 -1.47 -13.28 -5.50
C GLY A 69 0.00 -12.88 -5.33
N ARG A 70 0.61 -13.25 -4.21
CA ARG A 70 1.93 -12.72 -3.84
C ARG A 70 3.06 -13.41 -4.61
N VAL A 71 3.83 -12.64 -5.37
CA VAL A 71 5.11 -13.08 -5.94
C VAL A 71 6.15 -13.11 -4.83
N THR A 72 6.28 -14.24 -4.13
CA THR A 72 7.24 -14.40 -3.02
C THR A 72 8.46 -15.23 -3.42
N GLY A 73 9.66 -14.76 -3.07
CA GLY A 73 10.92 -15.48 -3.26
C GLY A 73 11.52 -15.38 -4.67
N ASP A 74 12.52 -16.23 -4.95
CA ASP A 74 13.32 -16.15 -6.18
C ASP A 74 12.69 -16.83 -7.40
N LYS A 75 11.57 -17.55 -7.19
CA LYS A 75 10.89 -18.26 -8.28
C LYS A 75 9.98 -17.28 -9.02
N ALA A 76 10.10 -17.29 -10.35
CA ALA A 76 9.17 -16.56 -11.18
C ALA A 76 7.75 -17.16 -11.02
N VAL A 77 6.76 -16.29 -10.86
CA VAL A 77 5.34 -16.63 -10.82
C VAL A 77 4.69 -16.01 -12.06
N PRO A 78 3.81 -16.74 -12.76
CA PRO A 78 3.02 -16.16 -13.84
C PRO A 78 2.04 -15.15 -13.26
N VAL A 79 2.14 -13.90 -13.70
CA VAL A 79 1.17 -12.83 -13.40
C VAL A 79 0.49 -12.37 -14.68
N GLU A 80 -0.75 -11.91 -14.57
CA GLU A 80 -1.50 -11.36 -15.69
C GLU A 80 -1.30 -9.84 -15.71
N LEU A 81 -1.00 -9.22 -16.84
CA LEU A 81 -0.83 -7.76 -16.93
C LEU A 81 -1.68 -7.21 -18.07
N ASP A 82 -2.39 -6.10 -17.84
CA ASP A 82 -3.14 -5.40 -18.87
C ASP A 82 -2.27 -4.27 -19.44
N LEU A 83 -1.71 -4.49 -20.63
CA LEU A 83 -0.70 -3.61 -21.22
C LEU A 83 -0.98 -3.28 -22.69
N THR A 84 -0.63 -2.06 -23.07
CA THR A 84 -0.40 -1.72 -24.48
C THR A 84 0.85 -2.42 -25.01
N ALA A 85 0.95 -2.57 -26.33
CA ALA A 85 2.11 -3.16 -26.98
C ALA A 85 3.42 -2.42 -26.65
N ASP A 86 3.36 -1.08 -26.55
CA ASP A 86 4.51 -0.23 -26.21
C ASP A 86 4.96 -0.44 -24.76
N GLN A 87 4.02 -0.52 -23.80
CA GLN A 87 4.34 -0.83 -22.40
C GLN A 87 4.95 -2.23 -22.26
N ALA A 88 4.39 -3.22 -22.94
CA ALA A 88 4.91 -4.59 -22.94
C ALA A 88 6.33 -4.65 -23.54
N GLN A 89 6.61 -3.86 -24.58
CA GLN A 89 7.97 -3.74 -25.13
C GLN A 89 8.92 -3.09 -24.12
N GLY A 90 8.51 -2.00 -23.47
CA GLY A 90 9.33 -1.34 -22.44
C GLY A 90 9.72 -2.27 -21.28
N LEU A 91 8.79 -3.09 -20.82
CA LEU A 91 9.07 -4.10 -19.78
C LEU A 91 9.98 -5.23 -20.27
N ARG A 92 9.85 -5.66 -21.53
CA ARG A 92 10.77 -6.64 -22.15
C ARG A 92 12.19 -6.09 -22.27
N ASP A 93 12.34 -4.82 -22.63
CA ASP A 93 13.63 -4.15 -22.71
C ASP A 93 14.31 -4.08 -21.34
N GLN A 94 13.52 -4.07 -20.26
CA GLN A 94 13.98 -4.15 -18.87
C GLN A 94 14.12 -5.60 -18.34
N GLY A 95 13.97 -6.60 -19.20
CA GLY A 95 14.22 -8.02 -18.89
C GLY A 95 13.02 -8.80 -18.35
N VAL A 96 11.80 -8.25 -18.39
CA VAL A 96 10.58 -8.99 -18.02
C VAL A 96 10.15 -9.89 -19.18
N ARG A 97 10.02 -11.19 -18.93
CA ARG A 97 9.54 -12.14 -19.94
C ARG A 97 8.03 -12.06 -20.03
N LEU A 98 7.53 -11.47 -21.12
CA LEU A 98 6.11 -11.27 -21.40
C LEU A 98 5.66 -12.07 -22.61
N THR A 99 4.48 -12.68 -22.52
CA THR A 99 3.79 -13.36 -23.63
C THR A 99 2.36 -12.83 -23.70
N GLU A 100 1.90 -12.44 -24.89
CA GLU A 100 0.52 -11.98 -25.04
C GLU A 100 -0.44 -13.17 -24.89
N LYS A 101 -1.44 -13.04 -24.03
CA LYS A 101 -2.48 -14.05 -23.82
C LYS A 101 -3.57 -13.86 -24.87
N ARG A 102 -3.63 -14.79 -25.83
CA ARG A 102 -4.66 -14.80 -26.87
C ARG A 102 -5.54 -16.03 -26.73
N LEU A 103 -6.84 -15.82 -26.54
CA LEU A 103 -7.79 -16.92 -26.59
C LEU A 103 -8.15 -17.27 -28.05
N PRO A 104 -8.30 -18.56 -28.38
CA PRO A 104 -8.80 -18.96 -29.70
C PRO A 104 -10.16 -18.32 -29.97
N LYS A 105 -10.40 -17.89 -31.22
CA LYS A 105 -11.66 -17.23 -31.62
C LYS A 105 -12.91 -18.03 -31.21
N GLY A 106 -12.86 -19.36 -31.36
CA GLY A 106 -13.96 -20.24 -30.97
C GLY A 106 -14.27 -20.23 -29.47
N VAL A 107 -13.28 -20.00 -28.60
CA VAL A 107 -13.49 -19.86 -27.15
C VAL A 107 -14.18 -18.53 -26.84
N LEU A 108 -13.76 -17.44 -27.48
CA LEU A 108 -14.40 -16.13 -27.33
C LEU A 108 -15.85 -16.13 -27.82
N GLU A 109 -16.11 -16.75 -28.97
CA GLU A 109 -17.46 -16.90 -29.52
C GLU A 109 -18.34 -17.79 -28.62
N HIS A 110 -17.77 -18.89 -28.10
CA HIS A 110 -18.47 -19.79 -27.19
C HIS A 110 -18.83 -19.10 -25.87
N THR A 111 -17.86 -18.46 -25.21
CA THR A 111 -18.08 -17.75 -23.94
C THR A 111 -19.08 -16.61 -24.09
N GLN A 112 -19.01 -15.84 -25.18
CA GLN A 112 -20.02 -14.81 -25.45
C GLN A 112 -21.41 -15.39 -25.69
N ALA A 113 -21.52 -16.51 -26.42
CA ALA A 113 -22.80 -17.19 -26.67
C ALA A 113 -23.34 -17.92 -25.42
N ALA A 114 -22.46 -18.29 -24.50
CA ALA A 114 -22.79 -18.94 -23.24
C ALA A 114 -23.26 -17.96 -22.16
N GLY A 115 -23.12 -16.65 -22.37
CA GLY A 115 -23.57 -15.65 -21.39
C GLY A 115 -25.08 -15.65 -21.17
N ASP A 116 -25.50 -15.60 -19.92
CA ASP A 116 -26.92 -15.49 -19.54
C ASP A 116 -27.48 -14.06 -19.70
N GLY A 117 -26.64 -13.09 -20.05
CA GLY A 117 -27.04 -11.69 -20.22
C GLY A 117 -27.34 -10.99 -18.90
N VAL A 118 -26.69 -11.41 -17.81
CA VAL A 118 -26.84 -10.83 -16.48
C VAL A 118 -26.19 -9.45 -16.45
N PHE A 119 -24.96 -9.35 -16.99
CA PHE A 119 -24.26 -8.07 -17.10
C PHE A 119 -24.89 -7.19 -18.18
N ARG A 120 -25.34 -6.00 -17.75
CA ARG A 120 -26.01 -5.02 -18.60
C ARG A 120 -25.30 -3.68 -18.52
N PRO A 121 -25.36 -2.86 -19.60
CA PRO A 121 -24.87 -1.49 -19.54
C PRO A 121 -25.60 -0.68 -18.46
N TYR A 122 -24.98 0.40 -18.02
CA TYR A 122 -25.60 1.33 -17.09
C TYR A 122 -26.72 2.11 -17.79
N SER A 123 -26.43 2.68 -18.95
CA SER A 123 -27.39 3.46 -19.72
C SER A 123 -28.20 2.60 -20.69
N GLY A 124 -29.16 3.25 -21.36
CA GLY A 124 -29.99 2.62 -22.38
C GLY A 124 -31.17 1.82 -21.84
N LYS A 125 -31.91 1.22 -22.76
CA LYS A 125 -33.12 0.44 -22.44
C LYS A 125 -32.73 -0.81 -21.66
N ASN A 126 -33.40 -1.06 -20.54
CA ASN A 126 -33.13 -2.17 -19.62
C ASN A 126 -31.77 -2.11 -18.89
N GLY A 127 -31.07 -0.97 -18.98
CA GLY A 127 -29.81 -0.73 -18.26
C GLY A 127 -30.02 -0.49 -16.77
N LEU A 128 -28.93 -0.49 -16.01
CA LEU A 128 -28.95 -0.32 -14.55
C LEU A 128 -29.56 1.02 -14.11
N GLN A 129 -29.34 2.09 -14.87
CA GLN A 129 -29.90 3.41 -14.60
C GLN A 129 -31.44 3.39 -14.64
N GLN A 130 -32.01 2.70 -15.63
CA GLN A 130 -33.46 2.55 -15.73
C GLN A 130 -34.00 1.71 -14.58
N GLU A 131 -33.34 0.58 -14.27
CA GLU A 131 -33.77 -0.31 -13.18
C GLU A 131 -33.80 0.39 -11.81
N ILE A 132 -32.78 1.17 -11.46
CA ILE A 132 -32.76 1.95 -10.21
C ILE A 132 -33.99 2.87 -10.14
N ARG A 133 -34.26 3.61 -11.22
CA ARG A 133 -35.39 4.55 -11.26
C ARG A 133 -36.73 3.83 -11.19
N ASP A 134 -36.86 2.69 -11.85
CA ASP A 134 -38.10 1.90 -11.91
C ASP A 134 -38.39 1.26 -10.55
N THR A 135 -37.35 0.70 -9.92
CA THR A 135 -37.40 0.18 -8.54
C THR A 135 -37.79 1.28 -7.55
N GLY A 136 -37.22 2.49 -7.71
CA GLY A 136 -37.58 3.65 -6.88
C GLY A 136 -39.06 4.04 -6.98
N ARG A 137 -39.68 3.87 -8.16
CA ARG A 137 -41.12 4.12 -8.37
C ARG A 137 -42.00 2.99 -7.84
N ALA A 138 -41.51 1.75 -7.85
CA ALA A 138 -42.22 0.59 -7.33
C ALA A 138 -42.27 0.55 -5.79
N HIS A 139 -41.28 1.13 -5.10
CA HIS A 139 -41.15 1.08 -3.64
C HIS A 139 -41.10 2.47 -2.94
N PRO A 140 -42.00 3.42 -3.24
CA PRO A 140 -41.85 4.83 -2.84
C PRO A 140 -41.86 5.08 -1.32
N GLY A 141 -42.37 4.14 -0.52
CA GLY A 141 -42.32 4.19 0.94
C GLY A 141 -40.97 3.80 1.55
N LEU A 142 -40.15 3.07 0.79
CA LEU A 142 -38.86 2.52 1.23
C LEU A 142 -37.67 3.09 0.47
N THR A 143 -37.89 3.70 -0.70
CA THR A 143 -36.80 4.14 -1.57
C THR A 143 -36.78 5.64 -1.84
N LYS A 144 -35.58 6.18 -2.04
CA LYS A 144 -35.34 7.51 -2.62
C LYS A 144 -34.18 7.42 -3.59
N VAL A 145 -34.39 7.81 -4.85
CA VAL A 145 -33.36 7.84 -5.90
C VAL A 145 -32.89 9.27 -6.09
N VAL A 146 -31.58 9.48 -6.12
CA VAL A 146 -30.95 10.79 -6.37
C VAL A 146 -29.82 10.65 -7.38
N SER A 147 -29.56 11.71 -8.14
CA SER A 147 -28.29 11.88 -8.83
C SER A 147 -27.31 12.55 -7.86
N ILE A 148 -26.15 11.93 -7.61
CA ILE A 148 -25.11 12.50 -6.71
C ILE A 148 -24.18 13.45 -7.45
N GLY A 149 -24.22 13.41 -8.78
CA GLY A 149 -23.40 14.22 -9.67
C GLY A 149 -23.50 13.71 -11.10
N LYS A 150 -22.72 14.31 -11.98
CA LYS A 150 -22.62 13.92 -13.38
C LYS A 150 -21.20 13.50 -13.70
N THR A 151 -21.08 12.52 -14.60
CA THR A 151 -19.80 12.10 -15.16
C THR A 151 -19.22 13.13 -16.12
N THR A 152 -18.00 12.90 -16.60
CA THR A 152 -17.33 13.71 -17.61
C THR A 152 -18.14 13.85 -18.91
N ARG A 153 -18.95 12.85 -19.28
CA ARG A 153 -19.87 12.92 -20.43
C ARG A 153 -21.32 13.30 -20.08
N GLY A 154 -21.57 13.71 -18.84
CA GLY A 154 -22.86 14.26 -18.40
C GLY A 154 -23.89 13.23 -17.95
N GLN A 155 -23.53 11.94 -17.87
CA GLN A 155 -24.38 10.88 -17.36
C GLN A 155 -24.60 11.05 -15.84
N ASP A 156 -25.83 10.84 -15.36
CA ASP A 156 -26.09 10.86 -13.92
C ASP A 156 -25.41 9.69 -13.22
N ILE A 157 -24.73 9.97 -12.12
CA ILE A 157 -24.29 8.96 -11.14
C ILE A 157 -25.43 8.81 -10.13
N LEU A 158 -26.14 7.69 -10.17
CA LEU A 158 -27.33 7.49 -9.34
C LEU A 158 -27.00 6.76 -8.04
N ALA A 159 -27.63 7.22 -6.96
CA ALA A 159 -27.69 6.55 -5.68
C ALA A 159 -29.14 6.23 -5.28
N MET A 160 -29.37 5.04 -4.70
CA MET A 160 -30.64 4.68 -4.06
C MET A 160 -30.47 4.59 -2.55
N LYS A 161 -31.27 5.35 -1.81
CA LYS A 161 -31.52 5.13 -0.38
C LYS A 161 -32.61 4.08 -0.21
N VAL A 162 -32.35 3.05 0.59
CA VAL A 162 -33.33 2.10 1.13
C VAL A 162 -33.46 2.33 2.62
N SER A 163 -34.62 2.80 3.07
CA SER A 163 -34.92 3.12 4.48
C SER A 163 -36.42 3.31 4.68
N LYS A 164 -36.93 3.05 5.88
CA LYS A 164 -38.32 3.35 6.21
C LYS A 164 -38.62 4.84 6.04
N ASN A 165 -39.63 5.14 5.22
CA ASN A 165 -40.02 6.49 4.82
C ASN A 165 -38.90 7.26 4.10
N ALA A 166 -38.06 6.58 3.31
CA ALA A 166 -36.85 7.13 2.70
C ALA A 166 -37.02 8.51 2.05
N ALA A 167 -38.06 8.71 1.23
CA ALA A 167 -38.32 9.97 0.54
C ALA A 167 -38.77 11.12 1.48
N LYS A 168 -39.32 10.80 2.65
CA LYS A 168 -39.84 11.77 3.63
C LYS A 168 -38.87 12.05 4.78
N SER A 169 -37.99 11.10 5.09
CA SER A 169 -36.94 11.28 6.11
C SER A 169 -35.80 12.17 5.57
N PRO A 170 -35.36 13.19 6.32
CA PRO A 170 -34.13 13.93 5.99
C PRO A 170 -32.96 12.95 5.87
N ASP A 171 -32.06 13.21 4.93
CA ASP A 171 -30.85 12.42 4.79
C ASP A 171 -29.92 12.65 5.98
N GLY A 172 -29.26 11.59 6.46
CA GLY A 172 -28.42 11.64 7.66
C GLY A 172 -29.20 11.67 8.99
N SER A 173 -30.54 11.54 8.95
CA SER A 173 -31.36 11.49 10.18
C SER A 173 -31.24 10.18 10.95
N ARG A 174 -30.69 9.14 10.30
CA ARG A 174 -30.38 7.83 10.88
C ARG A 174 -28.94 7.45 10.53
N PRO A 175 -28.32 6.51 11.27
CA PRO A 175 -27.03 5.94 10.87
C PRO A 175 -27.05 5.51 9.41
N ALA A 176 -26.10 6.01 8.61
CA ALA A 176 -26.03 5.75 7.19
C ALA A 176 -24.86 4.82 6.84
N VAL A 177 -25.09 3.95 5.85
CA VAL A 177 -24.13 3.02 5.27
C VAL A 177 -24.11 3.23 3.77
N LEU A 178 -22.92 3.24 3.17
CA LEU A 178 -22.75 3.26 1.72
C LEU A 178 -22.30 1.89 1.20
N TYR A 179 -22.98 1.37 0.19
CA TYR A 179 -22.49 0.29 -0.66
C TYR A 179 -22.29 0.86 -2.06
N MET A 180 -21.05 0.89 -2.52
CA MET A 180 -20.70 1.41 -3.84
C MET A 180 -19.88 0.40 -4.63
N ALA A 181 -19.84 0.60 -5.94
CA ALA A 181 -19.17 -0.30 -6.88
C ALA A 181 -18.68 0.45 -8.12
N ASN A 182 -17.80 -0.23 -8.87
CA ASN A 182 -17.44 0.12 -10.24
C ASN A 182 -16.87 1.54 -10.38
N GLN A 183 -15.88 1.86 -9.54
CA GLN A 183 -14.95 2.95 -9.82
C GLN A 183 -14.05 2.59 -11.02
N HIS A 184 -13.66 1.32 -11.13
CA HIS A 184 -13.01 0.79 -12.34
C HIS A 184 -14.03 0.12 -13.25
N ALA A 185 -14.03 0.51 -14.52
CA ALA A 185 -15.07 0.15 -15.48
C ALA A 185 -15.13 -1.36 -15.81
N ARG A 186 -13.98 -2.05 -15.85
CA ARG A 186 -13.86 -3.48 -16.21
C ARG A 186 -14.49 -4.46 -15.19
N GLU A 187 -14.79 -4.00 -13.99
CA GLU A 187 -15.17 -4.82 -12.83
C GLU A 187 -16.68 -5.15 -12.78
N TRP A 188 -17.18 -5.83 -13.81
CA TRP A 188 -18.61 -6.06 -14.06
C TRP A 188 -19.37 -6.81 -12.95
N ILE A 189 -18.68 -7.58 -12.10
CA ILE A 189 -19.32 -8.28 -10.98
C ILE A 189 -19.79 -7.31 -9.88
N THR A 190 -19.15 -6.15 -9.74
CA THR A 190 -19.39 -5.23 -8.62
C THR A 190 -20.73 -4.46 -8.71
N PRO A 191 -21.20 -3.99 -9.89
CA PRO A 191 -22.57 -3.48 -10.02
C PRO A 191 -23.62 -4.54 -9.71
N GLU A 192 -23.41 -5.80 -10.10
CA GLU A 192 -24.36 -6.88 -9.82
C GLU A 192 -24.41 -7.22 -8.32
N MET A 193 -23.27 -7.19 -7.62
CA MET A 193 -23.21 -7.34 -6.17
C MET A 193 -24.05 -6.27 -5.45
N THR A 194 -23.83 -5.00 -5.77
CA THR A 194 -24.57 -3.88 -5.16
C THR A 194 -26.04 -3.86 -5.56
N ARG A 195 -26.38 -4.21 -6.81
CA ARG A 195 -27.76 -4.29 -7.32
C ARG A 195 -28.55 -5.40 -6.61
N ARG A 196 -27.98 -6.60 -6.51
CA ARG A 196 -28.62 -7.74 -5.82
C ARG A 196 -28.74 -7.47 -4.32
N LEU A 197 -27.77 -6.77 -3.72
CA LEU A 197 -27.86 -6.39 -2.30
C LEU A 197 -28.99 -5.39 -2.05
N MET A 198 -29.14 -4.38 -2.92
CA MET A 198 -30.26 -3.43 -2.88
C MET A 198 -31.61 -4.16 -2.91
N HIS A 199 -31.81 -5.06 -3.88
CA HIS A 199 -33.03 -5.87 -3.98
C HIS A 199 -33.20 -6.82 -2.79
N HIS A 200 -32.12 -7.41 -2.27
CA HIS A 200 -32.17 -8.28 -1.10
C HIS A 200 -32.77 -7.57 0.13
N TYR A 201 -32.40 -6.31 0.38
CA TYR A 201 -33.01 -5.53 1.45
C TYR A 201 -34.50 -5.26 1.20
N LEU A 202 -34.89 -4.93 -0.03
CA LEU A 202 -36.28 -4.63 -0.40
C LEU A 202 -37.17 -5.88 -0.33
N ASP A 203 -36.75 -6.98 -0.94
CA ASP A 203 -37.52 -8.22 -1.08
C ASP A 203 -37.74 -8.95 0.25
N ARG A 204 -36.81 -8.75 1.19
CA ARG A 204 -36.84 -9.36 2.52
C ARG A 204 -37.43 -8.44 3.58
N TYR A 205 -37.65 -7.15 3.30
CA TYR A 205 -38.31 -6.24 4.24
C TYR A 205 -39.71 -6.75 4.61
N GLY A 206 -40.01 -6.80 5.91
CA GLY A 206 -41.25 -7.36 6.44
C GLY A 206 -41.30 -8.89 6.49
N LYS A 207 -40.31 -9.60 5.94
CA LYS A 207 -40.23 -11.08 5.93
C LYS A 207 -39.07 -11.59 6.80
N ASP A 208 -37.95 -10.86 6.80
CA ASP A 208 -36.77 -11.15 7.59
C ASP A 208 -36.62 -10.10 8.70
N GLN A 209 -36.60 -10.53 9.96
CA GLN A 209 -36.57 -9.62 11.11
C GLN A 209 -35.27 -8.82 11.18
N ARG A 210 -34.14 -9.41 10.80
CA ARG A 210 -32.82 -8.76 10.82
C ARG A 210 -32.79 -7.61 9.81
N ILE A 211 -33.20 -7.89 8.58
CA ILE A 211 -33.28 -6.90 7.50
C ILE A 211 -34.32 -5.82 7.79
N THR A 212 -35.49 -6.22 8.30
CA THR A 212 -36.56 -5.27 8.66
C THR A 212 -36.06 -4.27 9.70
N LYS A 213 -35.33 -4.73 10.72
CA LYS A 213 -34.73 -3.85 11.73
C LYS A 213 -33.73 -2.88 11.12
N LEU A 214 -32.88 -3.33 10.19
CA LEU A 214 -31.92 -2.46 9.51
C LEU A 214 -32.60 -1.38 8.69
N VAL A 215 -33.55 -1.74 7.82
CA VAL A 215 -34.30 -0.78 6.99
C VAL A 215 -35.09 0.22 7.85
N ASP A 216 -35.60 -0.21 9.01
CA ASP A 216 -36.32 0.66 9.95
C ASP A 216 -35.41 1.61 10.73
N SER A 217 -34.12 1.26 10.93
CA SER A 217 -33.21 1.98 11.83
C SER A 217 -32.01 2.65 11.17
N ALA A 218 -31.74 2.38 9.89
CA ALA A 218 -30.61 2.91 9.14
C ALA A 218 -31.02 3.53 7.79
N GLU A 219 -30.10 4.28 7.18
CA GLU A 219 -30.15 4.64 5.77
C GLU A 219 -29.13 3.78 5.00
N LEU A 220 -29.62 2.89 4.15
CA LEU A 220 -28.77 2.03 3.32
C LEU A 220 -28.68 2.66 1.93
N TRP A 221 -27.51 3.15 1.54
CA TRP A 221 -27.30 3.82 0.27
C TRP A 221 -26.54 2.92 -0.70
N PHE A 222 -27.00 2.87 -1.95
CA PHE A 222 -26.45 2.03 -3.02
C PHE A 222 -26.05 2.89 -4.22
N VAL A 223 -24.78 2.86 -4.61
CA VAL A 223 -24.27 3.42 -5.87
C VAL A 223 -23.82 2.26 -6.74
N LEU A 224 -24.61 1.91 -7.76
CA LEU A 224 -24.34 0.71 -8.57
C LEU A 224 -23.12 0.89 -9.49
N SER A 225 -22.87 2.13 -9.94
CA SER A 225 -21.69 2.46 -10.74
C SER A 225 -21.24 3.88 -10.41
N ALA A 226 -20.02 3.99 -9.90
CA ALA A 226 -19.32 5.26 -9.68
C ALA A 226 -18.69 5.82 -10.96
N ASN A 227 -18.43 4.95 -11.96
CA ASN A 227 -17.91 5.30 -13.29
C ASN A 227 -18.86 4.87 -14.43
N PRO A 228 -20.09 5.43 -14.53
CA PRO A 228 -21.05 5.02 -15.55
C PRO A 228 -20.54 5.14 -17.00
N ASP A 229 -19.76 6.19 -17.29
CA ASP A 229 -19.20 6.42 -18.63
C ASP A 229 -18.25 5.30 -19.03
N GLY A 230 -17.26 5.00 -18.16
CA GLY A 230 -16.31 3.94 -18.40
C GLY A 230 -17.00 2.58 -18.47
N TYR A 231 -17.97 2.32 -17.58
CA TYR A 231 -18.72 1.06 -17.60
C TYR A 231 -19.44 0.86 -18.93
N ASP A 232 -20.22 1.83 -19.41
CA ASP A 232 -20.89 1.72 -20.73
C ASP A 232 -19.88 1.52 -21.87
N TYR A 233 -18.71 2.16 -21.81
CA TYR A 233 -17.66 2.00 -22.82
C TYR A 233 -17.16 0.56 -22.95
N THR A 234 -17.11 -0.21 -21.85
CA THR A 234 -16.72 -1.62 -21.87
C THR A 234 -17.71 -2.53 -22.63
N PHE A 235 -18.97 -2.09 -22.82
CA PHE A 235 -19.98 -2.82 -23.60
C PHE A 235 -19.99 -2.46 -25.09
N GLN A 236 -19.30 -1.38 -25.49
CA GLN A 236 -19.36 -0.90 -26.88
C GLN A 236 -18.62 -1.81 -27.86
N SER A 237 -17.56 -2.46 -27.42
CA SER A 237 -16.84 -3.45 -28.22
C SER A 237 -16.04 -4.43 -27.34
N PRO A 238 -15.73 -5.65 -27.84
CA PRO A 238 -14.83 -6.56 -27.16
C PRO A 238 -13.43 -5.99 -26.89
N ALA A 239 -12.97 -5.02 -27.69
CA ALA A 239 -11.67 -4.37 -27.48
C ALA A 239 -11.64 -3.52 -26.21
N ASN A 240 -12.78 -2.95 -25.82
CA ASN A 240 -12.90 -2.05 -24.67
C ASN A 240 -13.24 -2.77 -23.36
N ARG A 241 -13.49 -4.08 -23.40
CA ARG A 241 -13.98 -4.86 -22.25
C ARG A 241 -13.10 -4.72 -20.99
N LEU A 242 -11.81 -4.46 -21.15
CA LEU A 242 -10.83 -4.32 -20.07
C LEU A 242 -10.51 -2.86 -19.73
N TRP A 243 -11.27 -1.91 -20.24
CA TRP A 243 -11.09 -0.50 -19.89
C TRP A 243 -11.29 -0.30 -18.38
N ARG A 244 -10.34 0.39 -17.73
CA ARG A 244 -10.34 0.64 -16.28
C ARG A 244 -10.86 2.03 -15.91
N LYS A 245 -10.24 3.07 -16.50
CA LYS A 245 -10.35 4.48 -16.07
C LYS A 245 -11.71 5.11 -16.38
N ASN A 246 -11.94 6.37 -16.01
CA ASN A 246 -13.05 7.15 -16.58
C ASN A 246 -12.79 7.48 -18.08
N LEU A 247 -13.63 8.31 -18.71
CA LEU A 247 -13.48 8.69 -20.14
C LEU A 247 -13.05 10.15 -20.34
N ARG A 248 -12.23 10.70 -19.44
CA ARG A 248 -11.62 12.01 -19.64
C ARG A 248 -10.73 12.00 -20.88
N ASP A 249 -10.99 12.88 -21.83
CA ASP A 249 -10.07 13.17 -22.93
C ASP A 249 -8.89 14.00 -22.41
N ASN A 250 -7.71 13.38 -22.30
CA ASN A 250 -6.55 13.98 -21.64
C ASN A 250 -5.78 14.94 -22.54
N ASP A 251 -5.85 14.77 -23.86
CA ASP A 251 -5.13 15.60 -24.84
C ASP A 251 -6.05 16.50 -25.69
N GLY A 252 -7.36 16.31 -25.60
CA GLY A 252 -8.38 17.13 -26.25
C GLY A 252 -8.59 16.80 -27.72
N ASP A 253 -8.14 15.64 -28.21
CA ASP A 253 -8.26 15.24 -29.62
C ASP A 253 -9.62 14.64 -29.99
N GLY A 254 -10.49 14.42 -29.00
CA GLY A 254 -11.84 13.88 -29.15
C GLY A 254 -11.92 12.36 -29.31
N LYS A 255 -10.81 11.63 -29.16
CA LYS A 255 -10.75 10.16 -29.22
C LYS A 255 -10.39 9.61 -27.85
N ILE A 256 -10.86 8.40 -27.58
CA ILE A 256 -10.48 7.67 -26.36
C ILE A 256 -9.48 6.60 -26.74
N THR A 257 -8.29 6.71 -26.16
CA THR A 257 -7.13 5.82 -26.33
C THR A 257 -6.56 5.45 -24.95
N ALA A 258 -5.57 4.58 -24.87
CA ALA A 258 -4.92 4.25 -23.57
C ALA A 258 -4.33 5.46 -22.82
N ARG A 259 -4.09 6.59 -23.50
CA ARG A 259 -3.61 7.85 -22.89
C ARG A 259 -4.71 8.64 -22.18
N ASP A 260 -5.96 8.26 -22.38
CA ASP A 260 -7.15 8.93 -21.86
C ASP A 260 -7.66 8.28 -20.58
N GLY A 261 -8.55 9.00 -19.92
CA GLY A 261 -9.11 8.62 -18.63
C GLY A 261 -8.18 8.92 -17.47
N VAL A 262 -8.78 8.96 -16.28
CA VAL A 262 -8.14 9.06 -14.97
C VAL A 262 -8.61 7.88 -14.13
N ASP A 263 -7.69 7.29 -13.36
CA ASP A 263 -8.07 6.31 -12.35
C ASP A 263 -8.78 7.02 -11.19
N LEU A 264 -10.09 6.81 -11.09
CA LEU A 264 -10.92 7.43 -10.05
C LEU A 264 -10.46 7.02 -8.64
N ASN A 265 -9.91 5.82 -8.47
CA ASN A 265 -9.41 5.34 -7.18
C ASN A 265 -7.93 5.71 -6.93
N ARG A 266 -7.41 6.70 -7.67
CA ARG A 266 -6.15 7.42 -7.39
C ARG A 266 -6.32 8.94 -7.38
N ASN A 267 -7.55 9.42 -7.57
CA ASN A 267 -7.85 10.83 -7.77
C ASN A 267 -8.32 11.55 -6.49
N PHE A 268 -8.51 10.86 -5.37
CA PHE A 268 -8.97 11.49 -4.13
C PHE A 268 -7.86 12.32 -3.47
N PRO A 269 -8.19 13.45 -2.80
CA PRO A 269 -7.18 14.34 -2.21
C PRO A 269 -6.29 13.75 -1.11
N TYR A 270 -6.79 12.82 -0.29
CA TYR A 270 -5.99 12.27 0.80
C TYR A 270 -4.76 11.53 0.28
N LYS A 271 -3.57 11.99 0.68
CA LYS A 271 -2.26 11.49 0.22
C LYS A 271 -2.14 11.44 -1.32
N TRP A 272 -2.88 12.26 -2.06
CA TRP A 272 -2.80 12.29 -3.53
C TRP A 272 -1.37 12.56 -4.00
N GLY A 273 -0.82 11.66 -4.81
CA GLY A 273 0.55 11.80 -5.29
C GLY A 273 1.56 11.95 -4.15
N TYR A 274 1.34 11.24 -3.04
CA TYR A 274 2.28 11.16 -1.91
C TYR A 274 3.69 10.80 -2.39
N ASP A 275 3.77 9.87 -3.33
CA ASP A 275 4.94 9.46 -4.10
C ASP A 275 4.52 9.09 -5.54
N ASN A 276 5.41 8.41 -6.28
CA ASN A 276 5.14 7.88 -7.63
C ASN A 276 5.05 6.34 -7.69
N GLU A 277 4.86 5.67 -6.55
CA GLU A 277 4.72 4.20 -6.47
C GLU A 277 3.26 3.79 -6.37
N GLY A 278 2.46 4.48 -5.54
CA GLY A 278 1.04 4.13 -5.34
C GLY A 278 0.07 4.64 -6.41
N SER A 279 0.56 5.49 -7.32
CA SER A 279 -0.16 6.03 -8.47
C SER A 279 0.83 6.65 -9.45
N SER A 280 0.41 6.96 -10.68
CA SER A 280 1.31 7.52 -11.71
C SER A 280 0.93 8.94 -12.12
N PRO A 281 1.91 9.84 -12.37
CA PRO A 281 1.67 11.13 -13.01
C PRO A 281 1.59 11.03 -14.55
N GLN A 282 1.77 9.84 -15.14
CA GLN A 282 1.80 9.65 -16.59
C GLN A 282 0.41 9.28 -17.14
N PRO A 283 -0.19 10.05 -18.08
CA PRO A 283 -1.54 9.80 -18.59
C PRO A 283 -1.77 8.40 -19.20
N ALA A 284 -0.72 7.80 -19.77
CA ALA A 284 -0.78 6.46 -20.36
C ALA A 284 -0.81 5.31 -19.33
N SER A 285 -0.61 5.60 -18.05
CA SER A 285 -0.70 4.60 -16.99
C SER A 285 -2.17 4.28 -16.67
N GLU A 286 -2.44 3.00 -16.37
CA GLU A 286 -3.76 2.56 -15.89
C GLU A 286 -4.06 3.12 -14.48
N VAL A 287 -3.03 3.48 -13.71
CA VAL A 287 -3.14 4.12 -12.39
C VAL A 287 -2.83 5.63 -12.45
N TYR A 288 -3.10 6.28 -13.60
CA TYR A 288 -2.92 7.72 -13.74
C TYR A 288 -3.82 8.49 -12.76
N ARG A 289 -3.20 9.25 -11.85
CA ARG A 289 -3.87 9.95 -10.73
C ARG A 289 -4.65 11.20 -11.14
N GLY A 290 -4.57 11.60 -12.40
CA GLY A 290 -5.11 12.86 -12.91
C GLY A 290 -4.15 14.04 -12.76
N PRO A 291 -4.50 15.22 -13.29
CA PRO A 291 -3.63 16.41 -13.25
C PRO A 291 -3.60 17.11 -11.88
N ALA A 292 -4.56 16.84 -11.00
CA ALA A 292 -4.69 17.43 -9.66
C ALA A 292 -5.57 16.54 -8.78
N PRO A 293 -5.50 16.66 -7.43
CA PRO A 293 -6.42 15.97 -6.54
C PRO A 293 -7.86 16.43 -6.81
N ALA A 294 -8.79 15.47 -6.82
CA ALA A 294 -10.18 15.65 -7.20
C ALA A 294 -10.33 16.41 -8.53
N SER A 295 -9.55 16.07 -9.56
CA SER A 295 -9.72 16.66 -10.89
C SER A 295 -11.01 16.22 -11.57
N GLU A 296 -11.49 15.02 -11.26
CA GLU A 296 -12.60 14.37 -11.96
C GLU A 296 -13.96 14.68 -11.32
N PRO A 297 -15.01 14.92 -12.13
CA PRO A 297 -16.34 15.20 -11.61
C PRO A 297 -16.96 14.01 -10.86
N GLU A 298 -16.62 12.77 -11.23
CA GLU A 298 -17.04 11.56 -10.52
C GLU A 298 -16.48 11.53 -9.09
N THR A 299 -15.18 11.79 -8.92
CA THR A 299 -14.51 11.87 -7.61
C THR A 299 -15.13 12.96 -6.74
N LYS A 300 -15.37 14.15 -7.31
CA LYS A 300 -16.02 15.27 -6.59
C LYS A 300 -17.43 14.91 -6.13
N ALA A 301 -18.19 14.20 -6.96
CA ALA A 301 -19.54 13.78 -6.64
C ALA A 301 -19.57 12.79 -5.47
N LEU A 302 -18.66 11.81 -5.47
CA LEU A 302 -18.52 10.85 -4.37
C LEU A 302 -18.11 11.53 -3.07
N ASP A 303 -17.07 12.37 -3.09
CA ASP A 303 -16.62 13.11 -1.90
C ASP A 303 -17.72 14.02 -1.32
N ALA A 304 -18.43 14.76 -2.18
CA ALA A 304 -19.55 15.60 -1.74
C ALA A 304 -20.70 14.78 -1.16
N PHE A 305 -20.97 13.60 -1.73
CA PHE A 305 -21.99 12.68 -1.25
C PHE A 305 -21.61 12.13 0.13
N GLU A 306 -20.40 11.64 0.31
CA GLU A 306 -19.92 11.16 1.61
C GLU A 306 -20.00 12.23 2.70
N LYS A 307 -19.50 13.44 2.42
CA LYS A 307 -19.57 14.59 3.34
C LYS A 307 -21.00 14.94 3.73
N ARG A 308 -21.91 14.94 2.76
CA ARG A 308 -23.33 15.29 2.98
C ARG A 308 -24.04 14.30 3.89
N HIS A 309 -23.72 13.01 3.76
CA HIS A 309 -24.42 11.95 4.47
C HIS A 309 -23.74 11.50 5.76
N ALA A 310 -22.46 11.84 5.95
CA ALA A 310 -21.64 11.46 7.10
C ALA A 310 -21.79 9.96 7.41
N PHE A 311 -21.56 9.13 6.38
CA PHE A 311 -21.66 7.68 6.50
C PHE A 311 -20.80 7.18 7.66
N ARG A 312 -21.33 6.24 8.45
CA ARG A 312 -20.52 5.66 9.53
C ARG A 312 -19.53 4.64 8.99
N TYR A 313 -19.99 3.88 8.00
CA TYR A 313 -19.27 2.82 7.32
C TYR A 313 -19.63 2.80 5.84
N ALA A 314 -18.69 2.33 5.03
CA ALA A 314 -18.91 2.07 3.62
C ALA A 314 -18.28 0.75 3.18
N VAL A 315 -18.84 0.15 2.13
CA VAL A 315 -18.24 -0.97 1.41
C VAL A 315 -18.06 -0.53 -0.04
N ASN A 316 -16.83 -0.58 -0.50
CA ASN A 316 -16.44 -0.24 -1.86
C ASN A 316 -16.07 -1.51 -2.60
N TYR A 317 -17.01 -2.07 -3.37
CA TYR A 317 -16.79 -3.34 -4.06
C TYR A 317 -15.92 -3.14 -5.30
N HIS A 318 -14.81 -3.85 -5.31
CA HIS A 318 -13.87 -3.96 -6.41
C HIS A 318 -13.74 -5.41 -6.89
N SER A 319 -13.04 -5.64 -8.00
CA SER A 319 -12.64 -6.99 -8.40
C SER A 319 -11.36 -6.90 -9.23
N ALA A 320 -10.44 -7.85 -9.19
CA ALA A 320 -10.59 -9.16 -8.57
C ALA A 320 -9.31 -9.65 -7.88
N ALA A 321 -9.46 -10.24 -6.69
CA ALA A 321 -8.35 -10.87 -5.97
C ALA A 321 -8.78 -11.80 -4.81
N GLU A 322 -10.07 -11.86 -4.45
CA GLU A 322 -10.55 -12.52 -3.22
C GLU A 322 -9.92 -11.92 -1.95
N LEU A 323 -9.99 -10.59 -1.78
CA LEU A 323 -9.43 -9.88 -0.62
C LEU A 323 -10.50 -9.08 0.12
N ILE A 324 -10.23 -8.78 1.39
CA ILE A 324 -10.98 -7.78 2.17
C ILE A 324 -9.96 -6.76 2.68
N LEU A 325 -9.85 -5.65 1.96
CA LEU A 325 -8.87 -4.60 2.16
C LEU A 325 -9.40 -3.51 3.08
N TYR A 326 -8.52 -2.98 3.94
CA TYR A 326 -8.78 -1.84 4.80
C TYR A 326 -7.49 -1.02 4.98
N GLY A 327 -7.64 0.24 5.40
CA GLY A 327 -6.53 1.19 5.48
C GLY A 327 -5.35 0.71 6.34
N VAL A 328 -4.14 1.20 6.07
CA VAL A 328 -3.79 2.23 5.06
C VAL A 328 -3.27 1.65 3.74
N GLY A 329 -3.51 2.38 2.65
CA GLY A 329 -2.96 2.07 1.32
C GLY A 329 -1.54 2.60 1.08
N TRP A 330 -1.17 3.74 1.66
CA TRP A 330 -0.01 4.53 1.22
C TRP A 330 1.37 4.10 1.78
N GLN A 331 1.42 3.17 2.74
CA GLN A 331 2.68 2.64 3.29
C GLN A 331 2.46 1.25 3.89
N VAL A 332 3.31 0.30 3.49
CA VAL A 332 3.27 -1.10 3.91
C VAL A 332 3.39 -1.24 5.43
N ALA A 333 2.58 -2.14 5.99
CA ALA A 333 2.60 -2.54 7.40
C ALA A 333 2.50 -1.35 8.39
N THR A 334 1.80 -0.29 8.01
CA THR A 334 1.49 0.83 8.91
C THR A 334 0.20 0.53 9.64
N ALA A 335 0.31 0.12 10.91
CA ALA A 335 -0.85 -0.20 11.73
C ALA A 335 -1.61 1.07 12.12
N THR A 336 -2.93 0.97 12.15
CA THR A 336 -3.81 2.05 12.65
C THR A 336 -4.51 1.62 13.93
N PRO A 337 -4.91 2.54 14.82
CA PRO A 337 -5.76 2.20 15.96
C PRO A 337 -7.05 1.47 15.55
N ASP A 338 -7.62 1.83 14.40
CA ASP A 338 -8.86 1.26 13.89
C ASP A 338 -8.74 -0.16 13.34
N ASP A 339 -7.52 -0.70 13.17
CA ASP A 339 -7.29 -2.11 12.83
C ASP A 339 -8.01 -3.06 13.78
N VAL A 340 -8.19 -2.67 15.05
CA VAL A 340 -8.95 -3.45 16.05
C VAL A 340 -10.40 -3.64 15.59
N LEU A 341 -11.01 -2.62 14.99
CA LEU A 341 -12.36 -2.68 14.45
C LEU A 341 -12.37 -3.38 13.09
N TYR A 342 -11.46 -3.02 12.19
CA TYR A 342 -11.38 -3.62 10.86
C TYR A 342 -11.21 -5.15 10.93
N ARG A 343 -10.31 -5.65 11.78
CA ARG A 343 -10.13 -7.11 11.98
C ARG A 343 -11.39 -7.80 12.51
N ALA A 344 -12.21 -7.12 13.32
CA ALA A 344 -13.48 -7.68 13.79
C ALA A 344 -14.51 -7.78 12.65
N LEU A 345 -14.58 -6.79 11.76
CA LEU A 345 -15.50 -6.77 10.62
C LEU A 345 -15.05 -7.67 9.47
N ALA A 346 -13.80 -7.54 9.05
CA ALA A 346 -13.23 -8.23 7.90
C ALA A 346 -12.85 -9.69 8.23
N GLY A 347 -12.58 -10.00 9.49
CA GLY A 347 -12.08 -11.32 9.89
C GLY A 347 -10.56 -11.37 9.98
N THR A 348 -10.03 -12.57 10.15
CA THR A 348 -8.59 -12.86 10.08
C THR A 348 -8.29 -13.73 8.86
N PRO A 349 -7.02 -13.87 8.41
CA PRO A 349 -6.68 -14.79 7.32
C PRO A 349 -7.16 -16.23 7.54
N GLY A 350 -7.22 -16.71 8.79
CA GLY A 350 -7.74 -18.04 9.12
C GLY A 350 -9.26 -18.10 9.33
N LYS A 351 -9.94 -16.96 9.41
CA LYS A 351 -11.40 -16.86 9.63
C LYS A 351 -11.95 -15.59 8.96
N PRO A 352 -12.01 -15.56 7.62
CA PRO A 352 -12.42 -14.37 6.87
C PRO A 352 -13.93 -14.16 6.94
N ALA A 353 -14.38 -12.90 6.94
CA ALA A 353 -15.81 -12.56 6.97
C ALA A 353 -16.55 -12.89 5.66
N ILE A 354 -15.82 -13.00 4.55
CA ILE A 354 -16.30 -13.51 3.28
C ILE A 354 -15.52 -14.81 2.99
N PRO A 355 -16.19 -15.97 2.90
CA PRO A 355 -15.53 -17.23 2.61
C PRO A 355 -14.70 -17.19 1.32
N GLY A 356 -13.48 -17.72 1.37
CA GLY A 356 -12.52 -17.71 0.25
C GLY A 356 -11.68 -16.44 0.17
N TYR A 357 -12.08 -15.34 0.81
CA TYR A 357 -11.34 -14.09 0.73
C TYR A 357 -10.28 -13.99 1.84
N ARG A 358 -9.26 -13.17 1.63
CA ARG A 358 -8.21 -12.86 2.61
C ARG A 358 -8.29 -11.42 3.13
N PRO A 359 -8.55 -11.21 4.43
CA PRO A 359 -8.48 -9.89 5.05
C PRO A 359 -7.04 -9.43 5.25
N GLN A 360 -6.74 -8.20 4.84
CA GLN A 360 -5.41 -7.60 5.03
C GLN A 360 -5.46 -6.07 4.93
N VAL A 361 -4.40 -5.42 5.39
CA VAL A 361 -4.18 -3.99 5.13
C VAL A 361 -3.94 -3.80 3.62
N SER A 362 -4.53 -2.77 3.02
CA SER A 362 -4.48 -2.52 1.57
C SER A 362 -3.04 -2.50 1.03
N SER A 363 -2.14 -1.82 1.73
CA SER A 363 -0.72 -1.72 1.35
C SER A 363 0.02 -3.07 1.32
N GLU A 364 -0.48 -4.12 1.98
CA GLU A 364 0.13 -5.46 1.90
C GLU A 364 -0.10 -6.16 0.54
N LEU A 365 -1.00 -5.64 -0.30
CA LEU A 365 -1.10 -6.04 -1.69
C LEU A 365 -0.08 -5.27 -2.53
N TYR A 366 -0.16 -3.94 -2.47
CA TYR A 366 0.79 -2.95 -2.98
C TYR A 366 0.39 -1.56 -2.45
N THR A 367 1.29 -0.58 -2.52
CA THR A 367 0.99 0.77 -2.04
C THR A 367 -0.02 1.48 -2.95
N THR A 368 -0.94 2.25 -2.38
CA THR A 368 -1.88 3.12 -3.11
C THR A 368 -1.90 4.50 -2.49
N ASN A 369 -2.08 5.53 -3.32
CA ASN A 369 -2.25 6.89 -2.82
C ASN A 369 -3.32 7.63 -3.63
N GLY A 370 -4.10 8.49 -2.96
CA GLY A 370 -5.30 9.10 -3.54
C GLY A 370 -6.48 8.13 -3.73
N ASP A 371 -6.55 7.06 -2.94
CA ASP A 371 -7.64 6.08 -2.97
C ASP A 371 -8.89 6.54 -2.19
N ALA A 372 -10.04 5.96 -2.54
CA ALA A 372 -11.33 6.26 -1.94
C ALA A 372 -11.38 5.89 -0.46
N ASP A 373 -10.85 4.73 -0.08
CA ASP A 373 -10.93 4.22 1.29
C ASP A 373 -10.20 5.14 2.28
N GLY A 374 -8.95 5.49 1.96
CA GLY A 374 -8.14 6.41 2.75
C GLY A 374 -8.78 7.79 2.86
N HIS A 375 -9.38 8.31 1.77
CA HIS A 375 -10.06 9.60 1.79
C HIS A 375 -11.37 9.57 2.59
N ALA A 376 -12.21 8.56 2.38
CA ALA A 376 -13.46 8.37 3.09
C ALA A 376 -13.22 8.28 4.60
N GLY A 377 -12.19 7.56 5.01
CA GLY A 377 -11.79 7.45 6.41
C GLY A 377 -11.29 8.79 6.97
N ASN A 378 -10.19 9.30 6.43
CA ASN A 378 -9.43 10.38 7.06
C ASN A 378 -10.01 11.78 6.85
N VAL A 379 -10.75 11.98 5.76
CA VAL A 379 -11.36 13.28 5.46
C VAL A 379 -12.84 13.29 5.85
N ASN A 380 -13.55 12.19 5.61
CA ASN A 380 -15.01 12.14 5.77
C ASN A 380 -15.47 11.40 7.05
N GLY A 381 -14.57 10.75 7.79
CA GLY A 381 -14.90 9.99 9.00
C GLY A 381 -15.71 8.71 8.74
N THR A 382 -15.69 8.24 7.49
CA THR A 382 -16.41 7.05 7.00
C THR A 382 -15.46 5.86 6.98
N MET A 383 -15.70 4.87 7.84
CA MET A 383 -14.91 3.64 7.87
C MET A 383 -15.22 2.78 6.63
N MET A 384 -14.41 2.88 5.58
CA MET A 384 -14.60 2.18 4.31
C MET A 384 -13.76 0.89 4.26
N ILE A 385 -14.32 -0.17 3.68
CA ILE A 385 -13.67 -1.47 3.47
C ILE A 385 -13.85 -1.87 2.02
N THR A 386 -12.82 -2.42 1.39
CA THR A 386 -12.82 -2.83 -0.01
C THR A 386 -12.74 -4.35 -0.17
N PRO A 387 -13.86 -5.03 -0.46
CA PRO A 387 -13.81 -6.40 -0.96
C PRO A 387 -13.34 -6.41 -2.42
N GLU A 388 -12.23 -7.07 -2.69
CA GLU A 388 -11.80 -7.45 -4.04
C GLU A 388 -12.43 -8.80 -4.38
N MET A 389 -13.44 -8.79 -5.25
CA MET A 389 -14.26 -9.97 -5.52
C MET A 389 -13.50 -11.09 -6.25
N SER A 390 -14.13 -12.26 -6.43
CA SER A 390 -13.48 -13.40 -7.09
C SER A 390 -13.03 -13.11 -8.51
N THR A 391 -11.89 -13.70 -8.87
CA THR A 391 -11.36 -13.69 -10.25
C THR A 391 -12.20 -14.59 -11.14
N CYS A 392 -12.11 -14.40 -12.46
CA CYS A 392 -12.76 -15.31 -13.42
C CYS A 392 -12.39 -16.77 -13.16
N GLN A 393 -11.10 -17.05 -12.93
CA GLN A 393 -10.59 -18.40 -12.76
C GLN A 393 -11.12 -19.05 -11.48
N THR A 394 -11.17 -18.30 -10.38
CA THR A 394 -11.67 -18.80 -9.09
C THR A 394 -13.17 -19.01 -9.15
N ALA A 395 -13.93 -18.09 -9.75
CA ALA A 395 -15.37 -18.24 -9.97
C ALA A 395 -15.71 -19.46 -10.83
N SER A 396 -15.05 -19.63 -11.98
CA SER A 396 -15.24 -20.78 -12.87
C SER A 396 -14.77 -22.11 -12.26
N ALA A 397 -13.91 -22.08 -11.25
CA ALA A 397 -13.44 -23.28 -10.56
C ALA A 397 -14.38 -23.75 -9.44
N VAL A 398 -15.34 -22.91 -9.00
CA VAL A 398 -16.29 -23.27 -7.93
C VAL A 398 -17.16 -24.46 -8.33
N ASP A 399 -17.53 -24.54 -9.61
CA ASP A 399 -18.28 -25.66 -10.18
C ASP A 399 -17.53 -26.28 -11.36
N PRO A 400 -16.78 -27.38 -11.14
CA PRO A 400 -16.05 -28.08 -12.18
C PRO A 400 -16.92 -28.65 -13.30
N ASP A 401 -18.23 -28.79 -13.10
CA ASP A 401 -19.20 -29.28 -14.08
C ASP A 401 -19.89 -28.15 -14.87
N ASP A 402 -19.61 -26.88 -14.53
CA ASP A 402 -20.17 -25.73 -15.21
C ASP A 402 -19.66 -25.59 -16.66
N ARG A 403 -20.40 -24.88 -17.51
CA ARG A 403 -19.97 -24.62 -18.90
C ARG A 403 -18.75 -23.69 -18.97
N TRP A 404 -18.56 -22.82 -17.98
CA TRP A 404 -17.42 -21.92 -17.88
C TRP A 404 -16.23 -22.61 -17.22
N LYS A 405 -15.11 -22.74 -17.94
CA LYS A 405 -13.88 -23.32 -17.37
C LYS A 405 -12.84 -22.23 -17.08
N PRO A 406 -11.95 -22.43 -16.08
CA PRO A 406 -10.87 -21.47 -15.80
C PRO A 406 -9.97 -21.16 -17.01
N GLY A 407 -9.79 -22.12 -17.93
CA GLY A 407 -9.03 -21.93 -19.17
C GLY A 407 -9.69 -20.99 -20.18
N ASP A 408 -10.99 -20.72 -20.04
CA ASP A 408 -11.76 -19.84 -20.95
C ASP A 408 -11.67 -18.37 -20.54
N CYS A 409 -11.07 -18.08 -19.38
CA CYS A 409 -10.94 -16.73 -18.85
C CYS A 409 -9.96 -15.88 -19.67
N ARG A 410 -10.47 -14.83 -20.33
CA ARG A 410 -9.63 -13.84 -21.02
C ARG A 410 -8.75 -13.09 -20.04
N SER A 411 -9.33 -12.63 -18.93
CA SER A 411 -8.64 -11.93 -17.85
C SER A 411 -9.21 -12.33 -16.49
N ILE A 412 -8.47 -12.09 -15.41
CA ILE A 412 -9.00 -12.17 -14.03
C ILE A 412 -10.25 -11.30 -13.84
N PHE A 413 -10.38 -10.19 -14.56
CA PHE A 413 -11.51 -9.25 -14.47
C PHE A 413 -12.73 -9.67 -15.32
N THR A 414 -12.61 -10.69 -16.17
CA THR A 414 -13.73 -11.16 -17.01
C THR A 414 -14.55 -12.21 -16.30
N PHE A 415 -15.19 -11.83 -15.18
CA PHE A 415 -16.08 -12.72 -14.41
C PHE A 415 -17.12 -13.39 -15.36
N PRO A 416 -17.39 -14.70 -15.24
CA PRO A 416 -18.36 -15.41 -16.07
C PRO A 416 -19.75 -14.76 -16.06
N ASP A 417 -20.33 -14.51 -17.23
CA ASP A 417 -21.73 -14.05 -17.33
C ASP A 417 -22.69 -15.24 -17.13
N ASP A 418 -22.68 -15.77 -15.91
CA ASP A 418 -23.43 -16.96 -15.52
C ASP A 418 -24.25 -16.68 -14.26
N GLU A 419 -25.57 -16.82 -14.35
CA GLU A 419 -26.48 -16.48 -13.26
C GLU A 419 -26.17 -17.28 -11.98
N LYS A 420 -25.79 -18.55 -12.12
CA LYS A 420 -25.48 -19.41 -10.98
C LYS A 420 -24.21 -18.94 -10.28
N LEU A 421 -23.14 -18.70 -11.03
CA LEU A 421 -21.86 -18.24 -10.46
C LEU A 421 -21.98 -16.85 -9.84
N ILE A 422 -22.67 -15.92 -10.51
CA ILE A 422 -22.93 -14.56 -9.99
C ILE A 422 -23.77 -14.62 -8.70
N GLN A 423 -24.79 -15.49 -8.64
CA GLN A 423 -25.61 -15.64 -7.45
C GLN A 423 -24.84 -16.26 -6.27
N GLN A 424 -23.93 -17.21 -6.52
CA GLN A 424 -23.04 -17.77 -5.50
C GLN A 424 -22.09 -16.71 -4.93
N GLU A 425 -21.50 -15.89 -5.81
CA GLU A 425 -20.63 -14.78 -5.44
C GLU A 425 -21.34 -13.73 -4.58
N PHE A 426 -22.57 -13.39 -4.97
CA PHE A 426 -23.43 -12.52 -4.18
C PHE A 426 -23.72 -13.13 -2.80
N ALA A 427 -24.16 -14.38 -2.75
CA ALA A 427 -24.60 -15.03 -1.52
C ALA A 427 -23.51 -15.09 -0.44
N LYS A 428 -22.25 -15.35 -0.82
CA LYS A 428 -21.14 -15.39 0.15
C LYS A 428 -20.78 -14.02 0.74
N ASN A 429 -21.11 -12.93 0.04
CA ASN A 429 -20.85 -11.55 0.48
C ASN A 429 -21.93 -10.99 1.42
N VAL A 430 -23.17 -11.51 1.38
CA VAL A 430 -24.30 -10.99 2.17
C VAL A 430 -24.03 -10.92 3.68
N PRO A 431 -23.49 -11.96 4.35
CA PRO A 431 -23.25 -11.90 5.79
C PRO A 431 -22.33 -10.76 6.22
N PHE A 432 -21.27 -10.49 5.45
CA PHE A 432 -20.36 -9.37 5.66
C PHE A 432 -21.08 -8.03 5.46
N ALA A 433 -21.80 -7.86 4.35
CA ALA A 433 -22.54 -6.63 4.06
C ALA A 433 -23.54 -6.28 5.17
N LEU A 434 -24.32 -7.26 5.66
CA LEU A 434 -25.25 -7.06 6.77
C LEU A 434 -24.53 -6.69 8.08
N SER A 435 -23.36 -7.29 8.35
CA SER A 435 -22.56 -7.01 9.54
C SER A 435 -22.05 -5.56 9.57
N VAL A 436 -21.67 -5.01 8.41
CA VAL A 436 -21.31 -3.59 8.27
C VAL A 436 -22.51 -2.69 8.59
N ALA A 437 -23.71 -3.02 8.08
CA ALA A 437 -24.90 -2.22 8.37
C ALA A 437 -25.33 -2.27 9.84
N GLU A 438 -25.26 -3.44 10.47
CA GLU A 438 -25.55 -3.59 11.89
C GLU A 438 -24.56 -2.80 12.75
N THR A 439 -23.28 -2.85 12.38
CA THR A 439 -22.23 -2.07 13.04
C THR A 439 -22.49 -0.57 12.92
N ALA A 440 -22.92 -0.10 11.75
CA ALA A 440 -23.29 1.30 11.57
C ALA A 440 -24.39 1.73 12.54
N VAL A 441 -25.40 0.90 12.78
CA VAL A 441 -26.43 1.20 13.79
C VAL A 441 -25.83 1.28 15.20
N LEU A 442 -24.95 0.35 15.55
CA LEU A 442 -24.31 0.27 16.87
C LEU A 442 -23.16 1.28 17.08
N GLY A 443 -22.75 2.01 16.05
CA GLY A 443 -21.69 3.01 16.13
C GLY A 443 -20.32 2.37 16.01
N ASP A 444 -19.54 2.33 17.09
CA ASP A 444 -18.19 1.77 17.09
C ASP A 444 -18.14 0.30 17.56
N ARG A 445 -19.27 -0.30 17.93
CA ARG A 445 -19.34 -1.71 18.37
C ARG A 445 -19.56 -2.63 17.17
N PRO A 446 -18.51 -3.32 16.66
CA PRO A 446 -18.65 -4.15 15.47
C PRO A 446 -19.51 -5.38 15.73
N VAL A 447 -20.37 -5.69 14.76
CA VAL A 447 -21.00 -6.99 14.59
C VAL A 447 -20.19 -7.75 13.55
N SER A 448 -19.77 -8.97 13.87
CA SER A 448 -18.90 -9.77 13.01
C SER A 448 -19.64 -10.95 12.44
N ALA A 449 -19.58 -11.13 11.11
CA ALA A 449 -20.10 -12.31 10.42
C ALA A 449 -19.46 -13.62 10.91
N VAL A 450 -18.27 -13.53 11.50
CA VAL A 450 -17.48 -14.65 12.02
C VAL A 450 -17.33 -14.63 13.55
N GLY A 451 -18.11 -13.80 14.25
CA GLY A 451 -18.14 -13.77 15.72
C GLY A 451 -16.87 -13.25 16.39
N LEU A 452 -16.05 -12.46 15.68
CA LEU A 452 -14.94 -11.73 16.29
C LEU A 452 -15.45 -10.48 17.02
N SER A 453 -14.69 -10.03 18.02
CA SER A 453 -15.00 -8.83 18.80
C SER A 453 -13.84 -7.85 18.76
N ALA A 454 -14.14 -6.57 18.96
CA ALA A 454 -13.14 -5.50 19.12
C ALA A 454 -13.06 -5.12 20.61
N PRO A 455 -11.97 -5.48 21.34
CA PRO A 455 -11.81 -5.11 22.73
C PRO A 455 -11.79 -3.58 22.90
N ASP A 456 -12.15 -3.10 24.10
CA ASP A 456 -12.10 -1.67 24.41
C ASP A 456 -10.68 -1.14 24.55
N PHE A 457 -9.74 -2.01 24.93
CA PHE A 457 -8.33 -1.72 25.14
C PHE A 457 -7.46 -2.84 24.58
N THR A 458 -6.45 -2.47 23.78
CA THR A 458 -5.40 -3.35 23.25
C THR A 458 -4.04 -2.80 23.68
N PRO A 459 -3.44 -3.34 24.76
CA PRO A 459 -2.14 -2.89 25.27
C PRO A 459 -1.01 -3.08 24.25
N HIS A 460 -0.14 -2.08 24.13
CA HIS A 460 1.13 -2.21 23.41
C HIS A 460 2.17 -2.81 24.36
N ALA A 461 2.01 -4.10 24.63
CA ALA A 461 2.75 -4.81 25.66
C ALA A 461 4.22 -5.05 25.28
N PHE A 462 5.10 -4.95 26.26
CA PHE A 462 6.51 -5.33 26.17
C PHE A 462 6.96 -5.91 27.51
N THR A 463 8.08 -6.64 27.51
CA THR A 463 8.58 -7.35 28.71
C THR A 463 9.81 -6.70 29.34
N THR A 464 10.48 -5.78 28.63
CA THR A 464 11.73 -5.16 29.06
C THR A 464 11.65 -3.64 28.96
N SER A 465 12.07 -2.95 30.01
CA SER A 465 12.15 -1.48 30.10
C SER A 465 13.58 -1.02 30.37
N TYR A 466 14.04 0.05 29.72
CA TYR A 466 15.34 0.67 29.98
C TYR A 466 15.25 2.00 30.77
N ALA A 467 14.08 2.30 31.34
CA ALA A 467 13.73 3.51 32.09
C ALA A 467 14.37 3.60 33.49
N ARG A 468 15.70 3.63 33.58
CA ARG A 468 16.45 3.49 34.85
C ARG A 468 16.27 4.67 35.80
N GLY A 469 15.31 4.57 36.72
CA GLY A 469 14.92 5.68 37.59
C GLY A 469 14.30 6.85 36.81
N GLY A 470 13.92 6.59 35.56
CA GLY A 470 13.34 7.54 34.62
C GLY A 470 11.88 7.20 34.32
N ARG A 471 11.33 7.93 33.36
CA ARG A 471 9.95 7.83 32.91
C ARG A 471 9.82 6.70 31.89
N GLN A 472 8.98 5.69 32.15
CA GLN A 472 8.63 4.66 31.15
C GLN A 472 7.28 5.01 30.51
N THR A 473 7.27 5.32 29.22
CA THR A 473 6.02 5.47 28.47
C THR A 473 5.39 4.11 28.20
N VAL A 474 4.09 3.99 28.46
CA VAL A 474 3.28 2.83 28.07
C VAL A 474 2.14 3.29 27.17
N ALA A 475 1.70 2.43 26.27
CA ALA A 475 0.66 2.76 25.30
C ALA A 475 -0.45 1.70 25.25
N VAL A 476 -1.64 2.15 24.85
CA VAL A 476 -2.81 1.32 24.62
C VAL A 476 -3.59 1.86 23.42
N THR A 477 -3.96 0.99 22.49
CA THR A 477 -5.01 1.34 21.51
C THR A 477 -6.35 1.18 22.21
N ALA A 478 -7.15 2.24 22.30
CA ALA A 478 -8.41 2.23 23.01
C ALA A 478 -9.56 2.82 22.19
N ARG A 479 -10.76 2.28 22.39
CA ARG A 479 -11.98 2.78 21.78
C ARG A 479 -12.25 4.22 22.21
N LYS A 480 -12.49 5.13 21.26
CA LYS A 480 -12.68 6.56 21.56
C LYS A 480 -13.90 6.80 22.46
N SER A 481 -14.98 6.05 22.27
CA SER A 481 -16.22 6.19 23.07
C SER A 481 -16.12 5.74 24.53
N VAL A 482 -15.03 5.07 24.93
CA VAL A 482 -14.79 4.74 26.34
C VAL A 482 -14.39 6.01 27.10
N ALA A 483 -15.12 6.36 28.15
CA ALA A 483 -14.81 7.50 29.01
C ALA A 483 -13.84 7.10 30.14
N ASP A 484 -13.29 8.09 30.84
CA ASP A 484 -12.48 7.93 32.06
C ASP A 484 -11.35 6.91 31.89
N LYS A 485 -10.54 7.10 30.84
CA LYS A 485 -9.46 6.18 30.48
C LYS A 485 -8.27 6.40 31.41
N HIS A 486 -7.91 5.38 32.19
CA HIS A 486 -6.78 5.44 33.10
C HIS A 486 -5.76 4.33 32.84
N LEU A 487 -4.48 4.68 33.01
CA LEU A 487 -3.39 3.74 33.25
C LEU A 487 -3.43 3.33 34.72
N ASN A 488 -3.27 2.04 35.00
CA ASN A 488 -3.03 1.53 36.33
C ASN A 488 -1.77 0.67 36.35
N PHE A 489 -0.97 0.79 37.40
CA PHE A 489 0.23 -0.04 37.54
C PHE A 489 0.59 -0.35 38.99
N ARG A 490 1.38 -1.41 39.17
CA ARG A 490 2.04 -1.77 40.44
C ARG A 490 3.51 -2.03 40.20
N ILE A 491 4.34 -1.54 41.11
CA ILE A 491 5.78 -1.79 41.14
C ILE A 491 6.05 -2.79 42.25
N ASP A 492 6.70 -3.90 41.92
CA ASP A 492 7.13 -4.95 42.86
C ASP A 492 5.99 -5.47 43.76
N GLY A 493 4.79 -5.60 43.18
CA GLY A 493 3.59 -6.05 43.89
C GLY A 493 3.03 -5.07 44.93
N GLY A 494 3.54 -3.83 44.97
CA GLY A 494 3.12 -2.78 45.90
C GLY A 494 1.72 -2.20 45.61
N ARG A 495 1.49 -0.98 46.10
CA ARG A 495 0.20 -0.28 45.91
C ARG A 495 -0.08 -0.03 44.42
N THR A 496 -1.36 0.01 44.06
CA THR A 496 -1.77 0.47 42.73
C THR A 496 -1.56 1.98 42.62
N HIS A 497 -0.95 2.39 41.52
CA HIS A 497 -0.89 3.76 41.04
C HIS A 497 -1.84 3.90 39.85
N THR A 498 -2.45 5.07 39.70
CA THR A 498 -3.40 5.37 38.62
C THR A 498 -3.05 6.73 38.02
N GLU A 499 -2.98 6.79 36.70
CA GLU A 499 -2.63 7.98 35.93
C GLU A 499 -3.63 8.18 34.79
N GLU A 500 -3.88 9.43 34.42
CA GLU A 500 -4.70 9.77 33.25
C GLU A 500 -4.01 9.38 31.95
N LEU A 501 -4.78 8.82 31.02
CA LEU A 501 -4.31 8.57 29.66
C LEU A 501 -4.48 9.81 28.78
N ARG A 502 -3.49 10.07 27.91
CA ARG A 502 -3.54 11.13 26.90
C ARG A 502 -3.49 10.51 25.52
N ALA A 503 -4.28 11.04 24.58
CA ALA A 503 -4.17 10.64 23.17
C ALA A 503 -2.74 10.94 22.68
N TRP A 504 -2.21 10.06 21.85
CA TRP A 504 -0.92 10.27 21.19
C TRP A 504 -1.15 11.07 19.91
N ASP A 505 -0.43 12.18 19.78
CA ASP A 505 -0.58 13.10 18.64
C ASP A 505 0.01 12.55 17.33
N GLY A 506 0.61 11.36 17.35
CA GLY A 506 1.37 10.81 16.23
C GLY A 506 2.86 11.10 16.29
N GLY A 507 3.60 10.53 15.35
CA GLY A 507 5.00 10.83 15.12
C GLY A 507 5.21 11.64 13.84
N ASP A 508 6.47 11.86 13.47
CA ASP A 508 6.87 12.75 12.37
C ASP A 508 6.39 12.29 10.98
N ARG A 509 6.16 10.99 10.79
CA ARG A 509 5.76 10.41 9.48
C ARG A 509 4.40 9.72 9.49
N TYR A 510 4.00 9.10 10.61
CA TYR A 510 2.73 8.41 10.73
C TYR A 510 2.18 8.40 12.16
N GLY A 511 0.90 8.06 12.29
CA GLY A 511 0.17 8.06 13.56
C GLY A 511 -0.47 9.41 13.86
N GLY A 512 -1.40 9.46 14.82
CA GLY A 512 -2.17 10.67 15.14
C GLY A 512 -3.32 10.96 14.16
N GLU A 513 -3.19 10.46 12.92
CA GLU A 513 -4.22 10.36 11.89
C GLU A 513 -4.71 8.89 11.79
N ASP A 514 -5.69 8.59 10.91
CA ASP A 514 -6.24 7.23 10.73
C ASP A 514 -6.84 6.60 12.02
N ASN A 515 -7.44 7.42 12.88
CA ASN A 515 -7.94 7.07 14.22
C ASN A 515 -9.40 7.50 14.47
N ILE A 516 -10.32 7.00 13.64
CA ILE A 516 -11.74 7.38 13.57
C ILE A 516 -12.53 6.85 14.77
N ARG A 517 -12.43 5.55 15.09
CA ARG A 517 -13.20 4.88 16.18
C ARG A 517 -12.33 4.48 17.36
N PHE A 518 -11.08 4.18 17.11
CA PHE A 518 -10.04 3.87 18.08
C PHE A 518 -8.95 4.92 18.00
N ASP A 519 -8.20 5.07 19.09
CA ASP A 519 -7.06 5.96 19.16
C ASP A 519 -5.95 5.33 20.01
N GLN A 520 -4.70 5.75 19.81
CA GLN A 520 -3.62 5.36 20.71
C GLN A 520 -3.56 6.34 21.87
N TYR A 521 -3.50 5.81 23.09
CA TYR A 521 -3.31 6.58 24.31
C TYR A 521 -2.01 6.20 24.99
N ARG A 522 -1.36 7.18 25.60
CA ARG A 522 -0.10 7.04 26.32
C ARG A 522 -0.19 7.62 27.72
N ALA A 523 0.60 7.04 28.61
CA ALA A 523 0.87 7.56 29.94
C ALA A 523 2.27 7.12 30.38
N THR A 524 2.74 7.65 31.50
CA THR A 524 4.08 7.37 32.01
C THR A 524 3.99 6.64 33.35
N VAL A 525 4.76 5.56 33.47
CA VAL A 525 5.09 4.92 34.74
C VAL A 525 6.35 5.57 35.31
N GLU A 526 6.29 5.99 36.57
CA GLU A 526 7.41 6.59 37.30
C GLU A 526 7.74 5.81 38.58
N GLY A 527 8.97 5.96 39.06
CA GLY A 527 9.41 5.41 40.36
C GLY A 527 9.95 3.98 40.31
N ALA A 528 9.90 3.30 39.17
CA ALA A 528 10.50 1.98 39.00
C ALA A 528 12.03 2.08 38.96
N ARG A 529 12.72 1.14 39.61
CA ARG A 529 14.19 1.09 39.70
C ARG A 529 14.72 -0.10 38.89
N PRO A 530 16.02 -0.13 38.54
CA PRO A 530 16.62 -1.32 37.95
C PRO A 530 16.31 -2.57 38.79
N GLY A 531 15.83 -3.63 38.13
CA GLY A 531 15.37 -4.88 38.76
C GLY A 531 13.88 -4.90 39.13
N SER A 532 13.19 -3.76 39.17
CA SER A 532 11.76 -3.73 39.47
C SER A 532 10.94 -4.44 38.40
N THR A 533 9.93 -5.17 38.85
CA THR A 533 8.86 -5.72 38.01
C THR A 533 7.64 -4.81 38.08
N VAL A 534 7.12 -4.40 36.92
CA VAL A 534 5.96 -3.50 36.82
C VAL A 534 4.82 -4.21 36.11
N SER A 535 3.69 -4.38 36.79
CA SER A 535 2.44 -4.85 36.19
C SER A 535 1.56 -3.67 35.79
N VAL A 536 1.05 -3.66 34.56
CA VAL A 536 0.32 -2.56 33.93
C VAL A 536 -1.02 -3.06 33.38
N TRP A 537 -2.09 -2.30 33.57
CA TRP A 537 -3.39 -2.51 32.94
C TRP A 537 -4.14 -1.19 32.75
N PHE A 538 -5.09 -1.17 31.82
CA PHE A 538 -5.88 0.03 31.50
C PHE A 538 -7.33 -0.18 31.88
N THR A 539 -8.00 0.89 32.30
CA THR A 539 -9.42 0.85 32.71
C THR A 539 -10.19 2.02 32.11
N GLY A 540 -11.50 1.86 31.98
CA GLY A 540 -12.41 2.96 31.64
C GLY A 540 -13.88 2.59 31.80
N ARG A 541 -14.76 3.44 31.27
CA ARG A 541 -16.21 3.28 31.30
C ARG A 541 -16.80 3.23 29.90
N THR A 542 -17.60 2.21 29.59
CA THR A 542 -18.34 2.14 28.32
C THR A 542 -19.36 3.27 28.22
N ARG A 543 -19.94 3.47 27.03
CA ARG A 543 -21.03 4.45 26.81
C ARG A 543 -22.25 4.22 27.71
N GLU A 544 -22.52 2.98 28.10
CA GLU A 544 -23.58 2.64 29.07
C GLU A 544 -23.13 2.80 30.53
N GLY A 545 -21.93 3.32 30.76
CA GLY A 545 -21.35 3.51 32.08
C GLY A 545 -20.89 2.23 32.75
N ARG A 546 -20.63 1.13 32.02
CA ARG A 546 -20.08 -0.11 32.61
C ARG A 546 -18.55 -0.04 32.72
N ALA A 547 -17.98 -0.60 33.78
CA ALA A 547 -16.53 -0.72 33.90
C ALA A 547 -15.97 -1.68 32.83
N THR A 548 -14.83 -1.33 32.25
CA THR A 548 -14.10 -2.15 31.29
C THR A 548 -12.60 -2.03 31.56
N ALA A 549 -11.83 -3.05 31.23
CA ALA A 549 -10.40 -3.12 31.49
C ALA A 549 -9.66 -3.91 30.39
N SER A 550 -8.39 -3.61 30.21
CA SER A 550 -7.49 -4.42 29.38
C SER A 550 -7.04 -5.67 30.11
N GLU A 551 -6.55 -6.66 29.36
CA GLU A 551 -5.64 -7.66 29.92
C GLU A 551 -4.40 -6.96 30.49
N PRO A 552 -3.90 -7.37 31.67
CA PRO A 552 -2.66 -6.83 32.22
C PRO A 552 -1.44 -7.37 31.47
N PHE A 553 -0.38 -6.59 31.41
CA PHE A 553 0.95 -7.07 31.02
C PHE A 553 2.00 -6.66 32.05
N THR A 554 3.18 -7.27 32.00
CA THR A 554 4.26 -7.01 32.97
C THR A 554 5.58 -6.85 32.25
N TYR A 555 6.39 -5.88 32.71
CA TYR A 555 7.76 -5.69 32.26
C TYR A 555 8.74 -5.59 33.42
N THR A 556 10.02 -5.85 33.15
CA THR A 556 11.11 -5.66 34.12
C THR A 556 12.03 -4.52 33.68
N VAL A 557 12.42 -3.66 34.61
CA VAL A 557 13.41 -2.60 34.35
C VAL A 557 14.81 -3.20 34.35
N ALA A 558 15.50 -3.14 33.21
CA ALA A 558 16.78 -3.81 33.01
C ALA A 558 17.91 -3.20 33.87
N ALA A 559 18.72 -4.06 34.47
CA ALA A 559 19.94 -3.69 35.18
C ALA A 559 21.13 -3.58 34.21
N THR A 560 21.15 -2.51 33.39
CA THR A 560 22.23 -2.24 32.43
C THR A 560 23.12 -1.05 32.86
N PRO A 561 24.35 -0.89 32.33
CA PRO A 561 25.21 0.30 32.56
C PRO A 561 24.70 1.55 31.84
N ARG A 562 24.77 2.74 32.46
CA ARG A 562 24.25 3.99 31.87
C ARG A 562 24.85 4.22 30.48
N ALA A 563 23.99 4.34 29.48
CA ALA A 563 24.33 4.40 28.07
C ALA A 563 23.43 5.43 27.39
N ASP A 564 23.99 6.17 26.44
CA ASP A 564 23.32 7.19 25.62
C ASP A 564 22.98 6.65 24.21
N THR A 565 23.64 5.56 23.81
CA THR A 565 23.51 4.98 22.47
C THR A 565 23.20 3.49 22.57
N LEU A 566 22.20 3.02 21.82
CA LEU A 566 21.92 1.59 21.68
C LEU A 566 22.58 1.04 20.43
N VAL A 567 23.19 -0.14 20.53
CA VAL A 567 23.64 -0.93 19.37
C VAL A 567 22.68 -2.10 19.19
N ILE A 568 21.91 -2.12 18.10
CA ILE A 568 21.12 -3.28 17.68
C ILE A 568 22.01 -4.16 16.81
N ALA A 569 22.30 -5.35 17.31
CA ALA A 569 23.03 -6.38 16.57
C ALA A 569 22.03 -7.38 15.96
N ASP A 570 21.85 -7.28 14.65
CA ASP A 570 20.87 -8.05 13.87
C ASP A 570 21.54 -8.88 12.77
N GLU A 571 22.55 -9.65 13.15
CA GLU A 571 23.36 -10.46 12.22
C GLU A 571 22.61 -11.69 11.66
N GLY A 572 21.32 -11.83 11.95
CA GLY A 572 20.47 -12.94 11.55
C GLY A 572 20.74 -14.26 12.28
N GLY A 573 19.79 -15.19 12.16
CA GLY A 573 19.87 -16.51 12.77
C GLY A 573 19.65 -16.51 14.29
N LYS A 574 20.09 -17.59 14.95
CA LYS A 574 19.89 -17.84 16.40
C LYS A 574 21.19 -17.76 17.22
N LYS A 575 22.30 -17.41 16.59
CA LYS A 575 23.61 -17.36 17.25
C LYS A 575 23.83 -15.95 17.80
N PRO A 576 24.45 -15.80 18.98
CA PRO A 576 24.83 -14.49 19.49
C PRO A 576 25.67 -13.71 18.49
N ALA A 577 25.49 -12.40 18.48
CA ALA A 577 26.18 -11.49 17.58
C ALA A 577 27.70 -11.54 17.79
N HIS A 578 28.46 -11.63 16.69
CA HIS A 578 29.91 -11.74 16.73
C HIS A 578 30.62 -10.39 16.63
N ASP A 579 30.06 -9.41 15.93
CA ASP A 579 30.75 -8.15 15.60
C ASP A 579 30.46 -6.99 16.56
N ALA A 580 29.55 -7.16 17.52
CA ALA A 580 29.07 -6.07 18.38
C ALA A 580 30.20 -5.33 19.12
N ALA A 581 31.31 -6.02 19.41
CA ALA A 581 32.50 -5.43 20.03
C ALA A 581 33.17 -4.36 19.15
N LEU A 582 33.14 -4.52 17.83
CA LEU A 582 33.71 -3.55 16.87
C LEU A 582 32.91 -2.25 16.88
N TYR A 583 31.58 -2.36 16.86
CA TYR A 583 30.66 -1.23 16.87
C TYR A 583 30.70 -0.48 18.20
N THR A 584 30.61 -1.20 19.32
CA THR A 584 30.70 -0.58 20.65
C THR A 584 32.03 0.10 20.89
N LYS A 585 33.15 -0.47 20.40
CA LYS A 585 34.46 0.19 20.44
C LYS A 585 34.49 1.47 19.59
N ALA A 586 34.02 1.43 18.35
CA ALA A 586 34.03 2.61 17.47
C ALA A 586 33.22 3.78 18.07
N LEU A 587 32.10 3.48 18.71
CA LEU A 587 31.28 4.45 19.43
C LEU A 587 31.98 4.96 20.72
N ALA A 588 32.63 4.08 21.49
CA ALA A 588 33.38 4.46 22.68
C ALA A 588 34.58 5.36 22.36
N ASP A 589 35.27 5.12 21.24
CA ASP A 589 36.36 5.98 20.74
C ASP A 589 35.85 7.38 20.34
N ASN A 590 34.53 7.55 20.17
CA ASN A 590 33.84 8.84 19.99
C ASN A 590 33.11 9.31 21.26
N GLY A 591 33.47 8.77 22.43
CA GLY A 591 32.94 9.21 23.73
C GLY A 591 31.52 8.75 24.05
N ARG A 592 30.92 7.87 23.25
CA ARG A 592 29.56 7.35 23.50
C ARG A 592 29.58 6.19 24.48
N LYS A 593 28.57 6.14 25.36
CA LYS A 593 28.34 4.99 26.25
C LYS A 593 27.28 4.09 25.64
N THR A 594 27.62 2.83 25.42
CA THR A 594 26.79 1.92 24.63
C THR A 594 26.22 0.77 25.45
N VAL A 595 25.09 0.25 24.98
CA VAL A 595 24.57 -1.06 25.38
C VAL A 595 24.14 -1.82 24.13
N VAL A 596 24.34 -3.14 24.14
CA VAL A 596 24.02 -4.01 22.99
C VAL A 596 22.68 -4.69 23.20
N TRP A 597 21.84 -4.64 22.17
CA TRP A 597 20.66 -5.46 22.00
C TRP A 597 20.91 -6.48 20.90
N ASP A 598 21.10 -7.74 21.29
CA ASP A 598 21.31 -8.85 20.38
C ASP A 598 19.95 -9.46 19.98
N VAL A 599 19.55 -9.26 18.73
CA VAL A 599 18.25 -9.70 18.20
C VAL A 599 18.13 -11.22 18.22
N ALA A 600 19.22 -11.96 17.96
CA ALA A 600 19.18 -13.42 17.91
C ALA A 600 18.83 -14.04 19.28
N THR A 601 19.18 -13.36 20.37
CA THR A 601 18.90 -13.83 21.74
C THR A 601 17.68 -13.17 22.39
N LYS A 602 17.32 -11.96 21.99
CA LYS A 602 16.26 -11.15 22.63
C LYS A 602 15.04 -10.86 21.75
N GLY A 603 15.09 -11.19 20.47
CA GLY A 603 14.11 -10.76 19.47
C GLY A 603 14.21 -9.26 19.15
N ALA A 604 13.25 -8.73 18.40
CA ALA A 604 13.19 -7.31 18.08
C ALA A 604 13.08 -6.43 19.35
N PRO A 605 13.83 -5.32 19.46
CA PRO A 605 13.76 -4.43 20.61
C PRO A 605 12.41 -3.69 20.64
N PRO A 606 11.67 -3.71 21.77
CA PRO A 606 10.43 -2.92 21.88
C PRO A 606 10.68 -1.42 21.69
N ALA A 607 9.90 -0.76 20.83
CA ALA A 607 10.06 0.66 20.55
C ALA A 607 9.94 1.53 21.82
N LEU A 608 8.87 1.39 22.59
CA LEU A 608 8.67 2.16 23.82
C LEU A 608 9.47 1.64 25.02
N GLY A 609 9.61 0.32 25.15
CA GLY A 609 10.30 -0.30 26.29
C GLY A 609 11.81 -0.12 26.24
N VAL A 610 12.40 -0.11 25.04
CA VAL A 610 13.86 -0.13 24.86
C VAL A 610 14.33 1.05 24.02
N LEU A 611 13.87 1.17 22.76
CA LEU A 611 14.43 2.16 21.83
C LEU A 611 14.21 3.60 22.28
N GLY A 612 13.01 3.93 22.77
CA GLY A 612 12.61 5.26 23.22
C GLY A 612 13.35 5.80 24.45
N HIS A 613 14.33 5.07 24.99
CA HIS A 613 15.23 5.52 26.05
C HIS A 613 16.60 5.99 25.54
N PHE A 614 16.77 6.07 24.21
CA PHE A 614 18.01 6.48 23.57
C PHE A 614 17.74 7.57 22.56
N ASP A 615 18.63 8.56 22.46
CA ASP A 615 18.54 9.58 21.41
C ASP A 615 19.10 9.05 20.08
N THR A 616 20.04 8.11 20.14
CA THR A 616 20.70 7.53 18.98
C THR A 616 20.74 6.00 19.05
N VAL A 617 20.40 5.36 17.94
CA VAL A 617 20.50 3.93 17.72
C VAL A 617 21.45 3.67 16.56
N LEU A 618 22.41 2.77 16.75
CA LEU A 618 23.17 2.16 15.67
C LEU A 618 22.62 0.75 15.44
N TRP A 619 22.06 0.50 14.27
CA TRP A 619 21.57 -0.81 13.85
C TRP A 619 22.47 -1.39 12.77
N TYR A 620 22.99 -2.59 13.00
CA TYR A 620 23.75 -3.29 11.98
C TYR A 620 23.25 -4.71 11.76
N SER A 621 23.25 -5.13 10.49
CA SER A 621 22.78 -6.47 10.08
C SER A 621 23.89 -7.38 9.54
N GLY A 622 25.12 -6.86 9.43
CA GLY A 622 26.24 -7.57 8.84
C GLY A 622 25.94 -7.96 7.39
N ALA A 623 26.04 -9.26 7.08
CA ALA A 623 25.70 -9.82 5.77
C ALA A 623 24.25 -10.32 5.64
N SER A 624 23.45 -10.21 6.71
CA SER A 624 22.08 -10.70 6.75
C SER A 624 21.11 -9.62 6.30
N ARG A 625 20.04 -10.06 5.62
CA ARG A 625 18.86 -9.23 5.38
C ARG A 625 18.24 -8.85 6.74
N PRO A 626 17.95 -7.55 6.99
CA PRO A 626 17.37 -7.13 8.25
C PRO A 626 16.05 -7.83 8.58
N ASP A 627 15.78 -8.12 9.86
CA ASP A 627 14.54 -8.74 10.30
C ASP A 627 13.35 -7.76 10.26
N GLY A 628 12.19 -8.21 9.79
CA GLY A 628 11.00 -7.37 9.64
C GLY A 628 10.46 -6.81 10.96
N ALA A 629 10.52 -7.57 12.07
CA ALA A 629 10.07 -7.07 13.37
C ALA A 629 11.04 -6.03 13.93
N THR A 630 12.35 -6.23 13.75
CA THR A 630 13.37 -5.24 14.11
C THR A 630 13.20 -3.96 13.30
N LEU A 631 12.95 -4.08 11.99
CA LEU A 631 12.69 -2.94 11.12
C LEU A 631 11.48 -2.13 11.60
N LEU A 632 10.35 -2.78 11.90
CA LEU A 632 9.15 -2.08 12.38
C LEU A 632 9.42 -1.33 13.69
N ALA A 633 10.15 -1.93 14.62
CA ALA A 633 10.51 -1.25 15.87
C ALA A 633 11.42 -0.04 15.63
N VAL A 634 12.42 -0.17 14.75
CA VAL A 634 13.32 0.93 14.38
C VAL A 634 12.56 2.02 13.63
N ARG A 635 11.60 1.66 12.79
CA ARG A 635 10.70 2.59 12.10
C ARG A 635 9.92 3.43 13.10
N ASP A 636 9.34 2.81 14.12
CA ASP A 636 8.61 3.51 15.18
C ASP A 636 9.54 4.46 15.94
N PHE A 637 10.78 4.03 16.23
CA PHE A 637 11.78 4.87 16.88
C PHE A 637 12.13 6.13 16.07
N VAL A 638 12.38 6.01 14.76
CA VAL A 638 12.66 7.17 13.91
C VAL A 638 11.40 8.04 13.73
N ASN A 639 10.21 7.43 13.71
CA ASN A 639 8.94 8.17 13.68
C ASN A 639 8.74 9.05 14.94
N GLU A 640 9.27 8.65 16.10
CA GLU A 640 9.27 9.43 17.34
C GLU A 640 10.42 10.46 17.42
N GLY A 641 11.15 10.69 16.32
CA GLY A 641 12.27 11.65 16.25
C GLY A 641 13.64 11.08 16.63
N GLY A 642 13.74 9.76 16.79
CA GLY A 642 14.99 9.06 17.08
C GLY A 642 16.01 9.14 15.94
N LYS A 643 17.31 9.17 16.29
CA LYS A 643 18.42 9.24 15.32
C LYS A 643 18.98 7.86 15.02
N LEU A 644 19.11 7.51 13.74
CA LEU A 644 19.47 6.16 13.32
C LEU A 644 20.72 6.12 12.45
N ILE A 645 21.66 5.25 12.81
CA ILE A 645 22.77 4.87 11.92
C ILE A 645 22.56 3.40 11.55
N THR A 646 22.36 3.13 10.27
CA THR A 646 22.17 1.78 9.73
C THR A 646 23.40 1.35 8.94
N ALA A 647 23.91 0.14 9.20
CA ALA A 647 25.08 -0.40 8.50
C ALA A 647 24.94 -1.89 8.19
N GLY A 648 25.48 -2.32 7.06
CA GLY A 648 25.47 -3.72 6.65
C GLY A 648 25.48 -3.86 5.14
N THR A 649 25.86 -5.03 4.64
CA THR A 649 25.91 -5.23 3.19
C THR A 649 24.51 -5.28 2.60
N GLU A 650 23.55 -5.91 3.30
CA GLU A 650 22.13 -5.99 2.90
C GLU A 650 21.24 -4.89 3.48
N ALA A 651 21.81 -3.92 4.20
CA ALA A 651 21.07 -2.77 4.71
C ALA A 651 20.53 -1.89 3.57
N GLY A 652 19.34 -1.30 3.76
CA GLY A 652 18.67 -0.47 2.76
C GLY A 652 18.17 -1.25 1.53
N GLY A 653 18.05 -2.57 1.62
CA GLY A 653 17.33 -3.38 0.65
C GLY A 653 15.88 -3.64 1.08
N GLY A 654 15.15 -4.40 0.28
CA GLY A 654 13.81 -4.88 0.65
C GLY A 654 13.85 -5.71 1.94
N VAL A 655 12.75 -5.72 2.69
CA VAL A 655 12.56 -6.51 3.92
C VAL A 655 11.21 -7.22 3.88
N GLN A 656 11.21 -8.47 4.35
CA GLN A 656 10.00 -9.28 4.42
C GLN A 656 9.22 -8.89 5.68
N ILE A 657 8.01 -8.37 5.52
CA ILE A 657 7.10 -8.02 6.62
C ILE A 657 5.81 -8.80 6.45
N GLY A 658 5.62 -9.79 7.32
CA GLY A 658 4.58 -10.80 7.12
C GLY A 658 4.81 -11.48 5.77
N ASP A 659 3.86 -11.30 4.87
CA ASP A 659 3.90 -11.87 3.52
C ASP A 659 4.31 -10.83 2.44
N ALA A 660 4.49 -9.55 2.79
CA ALA A 660 4.94 -8.51 1.85
C ALA A 660 6.46 -8.39 1.81
N ASP A 661 7.03 -8.25 0.61
CA ASP A 661 8.42 -7.83 0.41
C ASP A 661 8.43 -6.35 0.00
N THR A 662 8.98 -5.48 0.85
CA THR A 662 8.88 -4.01 0.72
C THR A 662 10.21 -3.33 1.00
N ASP A 663 10.49 -2.24 0.29
CA ASP A 663 11.61 -1.33 0.55
C ASP A 663 11.17 0.05 1.07
N ASP A 664 9.91 0.21 1.49
CA ASP A 664 9.33 1.46 2.04
C ASP A 664 10.20 2.07 3.13
N PHE A 665 10.80 1.24 4.00
CA PHE A 665 11.70 1.74 5.03
C PHE A 665 12.98 2.36 4.45
N SER A 666 13.55 1.71 3.44
CA SER A 666 14.71 2.25 2.71
C SER A 666 14.36 3.58 2.06
N GLN A 667 13.24 3.60 1.33
CA GLN A 667 12.77 4.76 0.59
C GLN A 667 12.39 5.93 1.52
N TYR A 668 11.46 5.71 2.46
CA TYR A 668 10.79 6.78 3.20
C TYR A 668 11.48 7.18 4.50
N TYR A 669 12.38 6.34 5.03
CA TYR A 669 13.06 6.59 6.30
C TYR A 669 14.57 6.72 6.11
N LEU A 670 15.20 5.84 5.31
CA LEU A 670 16.64 5.88 5.07
C LEU A 670 17.05 6.75 3.86
N GLY A 671 16.09 7.15 3.04
CA GLY A 671 16.27 8.07 1.92
C GLY A 671 16.87 7.44 0.65
N ALA A 672 16.82 6.12 0.50
CA ALA A 672 17.39 5.38 -0.63
C ALA A 672 16.28 4.74 -1.48
N ASP A 673 16.19 5.16 -2.75
CA ASP A 673 15.19 4.72 -3.74
C ASP A 673 15.44 3.32 -4.29
N ASP A 674 16.71 2.95 -4.50
CA ASP A 674 17.09 1.63 -5.01
C ASP A 674 18.40 1.19 -4.35
N ARG A 675 18.60 -0.13 -4.24
CA ARG A 675 19.82 -0.77 -3.75
C ARG A 675 20.37 -1.74 -4.79
N ARG A 676 21.68 -1.62 -5.06
CA ARG A 676 22.44 -2.56 -5.89
C ARG A 676 23.63 -3.12 -5.13
N ALA A 677 23.92 -4.40 -5.34
CA ALA A 677 25.13 -5.02 -4.82
C ALA A 677 26.35 -4.60 -5.65
N GLN A 678 27.40 -4.15 -4.97
CA GLN A 678 28.68 -3.74 -5.52
C GLN A 678 29.75 -4.78 -5.21
N ALA A 679 30.39 -5.29 -6.26
CA ALA A 679 31.40 -6.33 -6.14
C ALA A 679 32.80 -5.71 -6.01
N GLY A 680 33.46 -5.99 -4.88
CA GLY A 680 34.87 -5.73 -4.64
C GLY A 680 35.29 -4.28 -4.42
N PRO A 681 34.50 -3.41 -3.76
CA PRO A 681 35.03 -2.10 -3.38
C PRO A 681 36.17 -2.29 -2.36
N THR A 682 37.25 -1.53 -2.53
CA THR A 682 38.44 -1.58 -1.67
C THR A 682 38.55 -0.37 -0.76
N ARG A 683 37.80 0.70 -1.03
CA ARG A 683 37.77 1.91 -0.21
C ARG A 683 36.42 2.62 -0.29
N PHE A 684 36.01 3.19 0.83
CA PHE A 684 34.97 4.20 0.94
C PHE A 684 35.60 5.58 1.11
N THR A 685 35.04 6.58 0.43
CA THR A 685 35.36 8.00 0.62
C THR A 685 34.05 8.74 0.90
N GLY A 686 33.96 9.35 2.08
CA GLY A 686 32.77 10.10 2.49
C GLY A 686 32.60 11.41 1.72
N GLY A 687 31.35 11.75 1.43
CA GLY A 687 30.92 12.99 0.79
C GLY A 687 29.75 13.62 1.55
N GLY A 688 29.40 14.87 1.23
CA GLY A 688 28.34 15.58 1.95
C GLY A 688 28.60 15.62 3.46
N GLU A 689 27.63 15.17 4.25
CA GLU A 689 27.70 15.11 5.71
C GLU A 689 28.77 14.13 6.26
N LEU A 690 29.29 13.22 5.43
CA LEU A 690 30.38 12.30 5.79
C LEU A 690 31.75 12.74 5.24
N ALA A 691 31.85 13.94 4.68
CA ALA A 691 33.09 14.45 4.11
C ALA A 691 34.27 14.41 5.10
N GLY A 692 35.47 14.13 4.58
CA GLY A 692 36.70 14.02 5.38
C GLY A 692 36.92 12.64 6.02
N THR A 693 36.04 11.66 5.75
CA THR A 693 36.26 10.27 6.15
C THR A 693 36.69 9.38 4.98
N THR A 694 37.58 8.44 5.26
CA THR A 694 37.93 7.36 4.34
C THR A 694 38.07 6.06 5.10
N ALA A 695 37.67 4.95 4.49
CA ALA A 695 37.80 3.63 5.10
C ALA A 695 38.27 2.59 4.08
N ALA A 696 39.33 1.85 4.39
CA ALA A 696 39.73 0.69 3.61
C ALA A 696 38.75 -0.48 3.86
N LEU A 697 38.25 -1.08 2.78
CA LEU A 697 37.20 -2.10 2.82
C LEU A 697 37.74 -3.49 2.48
N GLY A 698 37.25 -4.51 3.17
CA GLY A 698 37.52 -5.92 2.93
C GLY A 698 36.43 -6.82 3.50
N ALA A 699 36.49 -8.13 3.22
CA ALA A 699 35.57 -9.08 3.85
C ALA A 699 35.77 -9.11 5.38
N ALA A 700 34.69 -9.29 6.14
CA ALA A 700 34.71 -9.31 7.61
C ALA A 700 35.70 -10.35 8.20
N SER A 701 35.87 -11.49 7.53
CA SER A 701 36.80 -12.55 7.90
C SER A 701 38.26 -12.28 7.53
N GLY A 702 38.55 -11.16 6.85
CA GLY A 702 39.87 -10.86 6.28
C GLY A 702 40.25 -11.69 5.04
N ALA A 703 39.41 -12.65 4.63
CA ALA A 703 39.68 -13.58 3.53
C ALA A 703 39.02 -13.12 2.21
N GLY A 704 39.52 -12.03 1.62
CA GLY A 704 39.16 -11.60 0.26
C GLY A 704 38.34 -10.31 0.16
N PRO A 705 37.89 -9.94 -1.06
CA PRO A 705 37.18 -8.69 -1.31
C PRO A 705 35.73 -8.71 -0.78
N LEU A 706 35.21 -7.56 -0.37
CA LEU A 706 33.80 -7.38 -0.03
C LEU A 706 32.94 -7.55 -1.30
N ARG A 707 31.97 -8.47 -1.33
CA ARG A 707 31.27 -8.84 -2.58
C ARG A 707 29.84 -8.30 -2.72
N SER A 708 29.23 -7.85 -1.63
CA SER A 708 27.79 -7.52 -1.56
C SER A 708 27.53 -6.11 -1.03
N ALA A 709 28.51 -5.21 -1.07
CA ALA A 709 28.35 -3.87 -0.52
C ALA A 709 27.16 -3.15 -1.21
N GLY A 710 26.28 -2.54 -0.45
CA GLY A 710 25.14 -1.79 -0.97
C GLY A 710 25.58 -0.49 -1.63
N SER A 711 25.08 -0.22 -2.83
CA SER A 711 25.13 1.09 -3.48
C SER A 711 23.72 1.59 -3.70
N PHE A 712 23.49 2.87 -3.46
CA PHE A 712 22.15 3.45 -3.40
C PHE A 712 22.00 4.64 -4.33
N SER A 713 20.78 4.86 -4.82
CA SER A 713 20.35 6.15 -5.35
C SER A 713 19.62 6.91 -4.24
N PRO A 714 19.97 8.17 -3.94
CA PRO A 714 19.16 9.02 -3.07
C PRO A 714 17.75 9.16 -3.65
N ILE A 715 16.71 9.01 -2.82
CA ILE A 715 15.32 9.16 -3.26
C ILE A 715 15.00 10.58 -3.76
N SER A 716 15.74 11.61 -3.31
CA SER A 716 15.67 12.96 -3.88
C SER A 716 15.94 13.05 -5.39
N ASP A 717 16.65 12.07 -5.96
CA ASP A 717 16.93 12.05 -7.41
C ASP A 717 15.69 11.63 -8.23
N VAL A 718 14.73 10.95 -7.58
CA VAL A 718 13.46 10.47 -8.18
C VAL A 718 12.26 11.29 -7.69
N LEU A 719 12.29 11.72 -6.43
CA LEU A 719 11.29 12.55 -5.75
C LEU A 719 11.93 13.88 -5.35
N PRO A 720 11.90 14.90 -6.24
CA PRO A 720 12.60 16.15 -5.99
C PRO A 720 12.11 16.86 -4.72
N PRO A 721 12.99 17.30 -3.80
CA PRO A 721 12.61 17.83 -2.50
C PRO A 721 11.73 19.10 -2.51
N GLU A 722 11.68 19.82 -3.63
CA GLU A 722 10.78 20.95 -3.84
C GLU A 722 9.30 20.52 -3.95
N THR A 723 9.07 19.31 -4.46
CA THR A 723 7.74 18.70 -4.58
C THR A 723 7.48 17.72 -3.42
N PHE A 724 8.52 17.03 -2.97
CA PHE A 724 8.45 15.96 -1.96
C PHE A 724 9.39 16.21 -0.78
N PRO A 725 9.17 17.26 0.03
CA PRO A 725 10.10 17.67 1.07
C PRO A 725 10.31 16.63 2.18
N LEU A 726 9.33 15.73 2.40
CA LEU A 726 9.41 14.65 3.39
C LEU A 726 10.48 13.60 3.07
N PHE A 727 10.80 13.41 1.78
CA PHE A 727 11.76 12.40 1.32
C PHE A 727 13.14 12.98 1.03
N ARG A 728 13.44 14.18 1.55
CA ARG A 728 14.75 14.80 1.34
C ARG A 728 15.88 13.90 1.84
N SER A 729 16.71 13.46 0.91
CA SER A 729 17.95 12.73 1.15
C SER A 729 19.11 13.20 0.28
N ALA A 730 20.33 12.80 0.64
CA ALA A 730 21.55 13.13 -0.09
C ALA A 730 22.55 11.97 -0.11
N ALA A 731 23.27 11.85 -1.23
CA ALA A 731 24.43 10.97 -1.36
C ALA A 731 25.54 11.41 -0.39
N ALA A 732 26.10 10.45 0.34
CA ALA A 732 27.05 10.71 1.43
C ALA A 732 28.38 9.97 1.28
N GLY A 733 28.65 9.37 0.12
CA GLY A 733 29.98 8.84 -0.17
C GLY A 733 30.06 7.95 -1.40
N GLU A 734 31.26 7.54 -1.76
CA GLU A 734 31.54 6.76 -2.97
C GLU A 734 32.50 5.62 -2.69
N TYR A 735 32.38 4.55 -3.48
CA TYR A 735 33.34 3.44 -3.49
C TYR A 735 34.50 3.69 -4.46
N THR A 736 35.66 3.12 -4.14
CA THR A 736 36.78 2.92 -5.08
C THR A 736 37.04 1.41 -5.27
N PRO A 737 37.18 0.91 -6.51
CA PRO A 737 36.88 1.62 -7.76
C PRO A 737 35.40 2.00 -7.85
N LYS A 738 35.10 3.14 -8.49
CA LYS A 738 33.72 3.47 -8.85
C LYS A 738 33.25 2.45 -9.88
N VAL A 739 32.11 1.82 -9.65
CA VAL A 739 31.38 1.16 -10.71
C VAL A 739 30.17 2.03 -10.96
N THR A 740 29.96 2.41 -12.22
CA THR A 740 28.70 2.98 -12.65
C THR A 740 27.92 1.84 -13.29
N PRO A 741 26.99 1.19 -12.56
CA PRO A 741 25.98 0.37 -13.20
C PRO A 741 25.36 1.16 -14.35
N ARG A 742 25.16 0.52 -15.52
CA ARG A 742 24.17 1.03 -16.46
C ARG A 742 22.81 0.80 -15.81
N ASP A 743 21.98 1.82 -15.70
CA ASP A 743 20.58 1.57 -15.37
C ASP A 743 19.89 0.83 -16.54
N GLY A 744 18.68 0.33 -16.29
CA GLY A 744 17.87 -0.35 -17.32
C GLY A 744 17.48 0.54 -18.51
N ALA A 745 17.80 1.84 -18.48
CA ALA A 745 17.56 2.82 -19.54
C ALA A 745 18.87 3.27 -20.25
N GLY A 746 20.03 2.70 -19.88
CA GLY A 746 21.33 3.06 -20.46
C GLY A 746 21.93 4.39 -19.98
N ALA A 747 21.34 5.04 -18.98
CA ALA A 747 21.89 6.25 -18.36
C ALA A 747 22.83 5.92 -17.18
N LYS A 748 23.66 6.92 -16.83
CA LYS A 748 24.62 6.85 -15.72
C LYS A 748 23.94 7.38 -14.46
N ALA A 749 23.21 6.55 -13.73
CA ALA A 749 22.72 6.90 -12.40
C ALA A 749 23.89 7.13 -11.43
N ARG A 750 23.77 8.15 -10.56
CA ARG A 750 24.79 8.47 -9.54
C ARG A 750 24.56 7.57 -8.33
N TRP A 751 25.25 6.43 -8.30
CA TRP A 751 25.23 5.52 -7.17
C TRP A 751 26.17 5.97 -6.05
N SER A 752 25.69 5.91 -4.81
CA SER A 752 26.42 6.31 -3.61
C SER A 752 26.60 5.13 -2.65
N ALA A 753 27.74 5.06 -1.97
CA ALA A 753 28.03 4.05 -0.95
C ALA A 753 27.29 4.29 0.38
N ALA A 754 26.75 5.50 0.55
CA ALA A 754 26.04 5.91 1.75
C ALA A 754 24.97 6.96 1.41
N VAL A 755 23.88 6.99 2.17
CA VAL A 755 22.82 7.98 2.03
C VAL A 755 22.54 8.61 3.39
N THR A 756 22.18 9.89 3.39
CA THR A 756 21.82 10.64 4.59
C THR A 756 20.46 11.30 4.43
N THR A 757 19.72 11.36 5.53
CA THR A 757 18.52 12.18 5.72
C THR A 757 18.74 13.11 6.93
N ARG A 758 17.71 13.84 7.35
CA ARG A 758 17.73 14.63 8.59
C ARG A 758 18.03 13.79 9.84
N ASP A 759 17.55 12.54 9.86
CA ASP A 759 17.52 11.71 11.07
C ASP A 759 18.32 10.42 10.92
N THR A 760 18.76 10.09 9.70
CA THR A 760 19.35 8.79 9.40
C THR A 760 20.63 8.86 8.58
N VAL A 761 21.55 7.94 8.86
CA VAL A 761 22.69 7.59 8.00
C VAL A 761 22.55 6.12 7.61
N LEU A 762 22.64 5.83 6.31
CA LEU A 762 22.67 4.48 5.76
C LEU A 762 24.04 4.23 5.13
N LEU A 763 24.76 3.21 5.61
CA LEU A 763 26.03 2.74 5.05
C LEU A 763 25.80 1.38 4.38
N GLY A 764 26.23 1.25 3.11
CA GLY A 764 26.10 0.00 2.35
C GLY A 764 27.09 -1.11 2.75
N PHE A 765 27.74 -0.97 3.90
CA PHE A 765 28.71 -1.91 4.41
C PHE A 765 28.71 -1.82 5.93
N GLY A 766 29.11 -2.90 6.60
CA GLY A 766 29.25 -2.92 8.04
C GLY A 766 30.63 -2.44 8.49
N LEU A 767 30.74 -2.03 9.76
CA LEU A 767 32.04 -1.65 10.35
C LEU A 767 33.00 -2.84 10.45
N GLU A 768 32.50 -4.08 10.48
CA GLU A 768 33.29 -5.30 10.38
C GLU A 768 34.05 -5.41 9.05
N ASN A 769 33.62 -4.68 8.01
CA ASN A 769 34.29 -4.64 6.72
C ASN A 769 35.41 -3.58 6.65
N VAL A 770 35.59 -2.76 7.69
CA VAL A 770 36.65 -1.74 7.75
C VAL A 770 37.82 -2.28 8.55
N ALA A 771 39.02 -2.31 8.00
CA ALA A 771 40.16 -2.99 8.64
C ALA A 771 40.78 -2.20 9.83
N ASP A 772 41.07 -0.91 9.67
CA ASP A 772 41.71 -0.08 10.70
C ASP A 772 40.68 0.43 11.73
N GLY A 773 40.96 0.24 13.02
CA GLY A 773 40.10 0.69 14.11
C GLY A 773 39.92 2.21 14.18
N ARG A 774 40.91 2.99 13.75
CA ARG A 774 40.83 4.46 13.67
C ARG A 774 39.92 4.90 12.53
N GLU A 775 39.93 4.20 11.40
CA GLU A 775 38.99 4.45 10.30
C GLU A 775 37.56 4.09 10.72
N ARG A 776 37.36 2.98 11.45
CA ARG A 776 36.06 2.64 12.07
C ARG A 776 35.56 3.75 12.98
N ALA A 777 36.41 4.23 13.90
CA ALA A 777 36.06 5.32 14.80
C ALA A 777 35.76 6.63 14.04
N ALA A 778 36.57 7.00 13.04
CA ALA A 778 36.35 8.20 12.24
C ALA A 778 35.02 8.16 11.49
N LEU A 779 34.68 7.01 10.90
CA LEU A 779 33.41 6.80 10.19
C LEU A 779 32.21 6.86 11.13
N ALA A 780 32.26 6.14 12.25
CA ALA A 780 31.20 6.19 13.27
C ALA A 780 31.00 7.62 13.81
N GLY A 781 32.10 8.35 14.05
CA GLY A 781 32.05 9.75 14.49
C GLY A 781 31.42 10.69 13.46
N ALA A 782 31.70 10.48 12.17
CA ALA A 782 31.05 11.25 11.11
C ALA A 782 29.55 10.94 10.99
N ALA A 783 29.18 9.67 11.08
CA ALA A 783 27.78 9.26 11.08
C ALA A 783 27.01 9.85 12.28
N LEU A 784 27.61 9.86 13.48
CA LEU A 784 27.02 10.52 14.66
C LEU A 784 26.78 12.02 14.40
N ARG A 785 27.78 12.75 13.92
CA ARG A 785 27.63 14.18 13.61
C ARG A 785 26.54 14.45 12.56
N ALA A 786 26.46 13.61 11.52
CA ALA A 786 25.49 13.75 10.44
C ALA A 786 24.04 13.65 10.94
N VAL A 787 23.76 12.81 11.96
CA VAL A 787 22.42 12.71 12.57
C VAL A 787 22.22 13.66 13.77
N GLY A 788 23.17 14.57 14.02
CA GLY A 788 23.12 15.55 15.10
C GLY A 788 23.54 15.03 16.48
N GLY A 789 24.29 13.93 16.53
CA GLY A 789 24.76 13.25 17.73
C GLY A 789 26.17 13.62 18.20
#